data_AF-A0A372RIV1-F1
#
_entry.id   AF-A0A372RIV1-F1
#
_cell.length_a   1.000
_cell.length_b   1.000
_cell.length_c   1.000
_cell.angle_alpha   90.00
_cell.angle_beta   90.00
_cell.angle_gamma   90.00
#
_symmetry.space_group_name_H-M   'P 1'
#
loop_
_entity.id
_entity.type
_entity.pdbx_description
1 polymer ?
#
loop_
_entity_poly.entity_id
_entity_poly.type
_entity_poly.pdbx_seq_one_letter_code
_entity_poly.pdbx_strand_id
1 'polypeptide(L)'
;DNRFNTEWHRINPYIIKPDEIISVLNSLRENPSYPRNLNCKLQNNEISKFIKYLFTHLQQYQRYLEPKHTEVIKRFPIFTEVGSNSSISLTSKHGNWYLLPREEENSYGKIIYPSQRGGFLDASSQYLCCIMEDIIKIPRLSINDYWRKYVIPFLETQSPKDIDIVVDSLFDRLPSILDEKLKNDLGKKSFVSVGTLKESKQRTLPYNPKLVKPIELFDPEKKKVIDLFFENERVFPAGKYANNKFLVNLKQLGIKSSLTSNDIISRINTIIERKQTGIPDLIHTNAMRLVKYIDENWDQLDSTTLSDAILRNEWIPTTTANESGRKSFSRPQDCYHQEHKCLVSFVAPILEYSIKDVNFLELLNWNTYPNVNTVLKQLEYCRECVTRKQPPRNLQLICNSIYTYMDSIFRNDQAKFDDMKDYLKNKSWILCENTFRSADNVVIDLPKKLTGNDSLVSKLPIEYKQFINLFKAMGVRDKIEAKDLILVIRNMVEKDENKNLSIEEIKNVVQILDEIATLQIRDFKEENDTERLNGLLVPSAKNVLVDLRNIHYDDMGNRLDDEEKSKYAIAHSLVSRYTAKELNMQTLTGKICDTGGSSWEPYEQEELLTTRIKNIIEDYSPKQIIREFLQNADDAKATRFSVIVDRRNHINHKDSLLANEMEELQGPAIWIYNDAEFSEKDFQALLKIGIGGKSHDENENDTRIGKFGLGFNCAFHITDLPSLVSGETIAFIDPHAKFLPATGYPPRKLKGIRMNFIEMEFKKRFPDQCYPYAAIEGCDFTKEFKGTLFRLPLRTYKSKISSQVLEINEILGIFNDVQGNKEMLFLRNIESCSLYEMKEQSPNLIWQAKINNIASCRDARQKVIDSIDDAQIYQSDIEIISRRQKVSEIWAICTGGHDKIKSEFKELKEFSQEKRIKVNWLISIDLIFFML
;
A
#
# COMPACT_ATOMS: atom_id res chain seq x y z
N ASP A 1 48.09 137.63 23.59
CA ASP A 1 47.43 138.57 22.67
C ASP A 1 46.31 137.93 21.87
N ASN A 2 45.07 138.34 22.18
CA ASN A 2 43.80 137.85 21.65
C ASN A 2 43.52 138.31 20.20
N ARG A 3 44.37 137.92 19.22
CA ARG A 3 44.13 138.22 17.78
C ARG A 3 44.14 137.00 16.84
N PHE A 4 44.05 135.78 17.35
CA PHE A 4 43.97 134.55 16.52
C PHE A 4 42.60 133.84 16.51
N ASN A 5 41.59 134.36 17.20
CA ASN A 5 40.30 133.66 17.37
C ASN A 5 39.24 133.93 16.29
N THR A 6 39.42 134.91 15.41
CA THR A 6 38.40 135.30 14.42
C THR A 6 38.51 134.59 13.07
N GLU A 7 39.69 134.11 12.67
CA GLU A 7 39.83 133.26 11.46
C GLU A 7 39.47 131.80 11.74
N TRP A 8 39.74 131.30 12.95
CA TRP A 8 39.39 129.93 13.32
C TRP A 8 37.89 129.65 13.19
N HIS A 9 37.00 130.57 13.59
CA HIS A 9 35.55 130.37 13.43
C HIS A 9 35.06 130.34 11.97
N ARG A 10 35.80 130.90 11.01
CA ARG A 10 35.48 130.82 9.58
C ARG A 10 35.98 129.52 8.92
N ILE A 11 37.04 128.92 9.46
CA ILE A 11 37.61 127.66 8.96
C ILE A 11 37.07 126.45 9.75
N ASN A 12 36.59 126.63 10.98
CA ASN A 12 36.03 125.58 11.85
C ASN A 12 34.91 124.72 11.21
N PRO A 13 33.99 125.27 10.38
CA PRO A 13 33.00 124.45 9.66
C PRO A 13 33.62 123.51 8.61
N TYR A 14 34.86 123.78 8.18
CA TYR A 14 35.59 123.02 7.16
C TYR A 14 36.69 122.13 7.74
N ILE A 15 36.92 122.17 9.07
CA ILE A 15 37.91 121.33 9.76
C ILE A 15 37.20 120.14 10.37
N ILE A 16 37.52 118.97 9.86
CA ILE A 16 36.94 117.71 10.32
C ILE A 16 37.79 117.18 11.46
N LYS A 17 37.20 117.09 12.64
CA LYS A 17 37.89 116.51 13.78
C LYS A 17 37.92 114.98 13.62
N PRO A 18 39.09 114.33 13.78
CA PRO A 18 39.20 112.87 13.64
C PRO A 18 38.31 112.09 14.62
N ASP A 19 37.97 112.63 15.78
CA ASP A 19 37.07 111.99 16.74
C ASP A 19 35.58 112.01 16.31
N GLU A 20 35.20 112.89 15.37
CA GLU A 20 33.87 112.93 14.75
C GLU A 20 33.81 112.00 13.52
N ILE A 21 33.77 110.68 13.77
CA ILE A 21 33.89 109.67 12.70
C ILE A 21 32.85 109.78 11.58
N ILE A 22 31.64 110.28 11.86
CA ILE A 22 30.60 110.50 10.84
C ILE A 22 31.03 111.59 9.87
N SER A 23 31.54 112.71 10.38
CA SER A 23 32.08 113.82 9.58
C SER A 23 33.27 113.34 8.73
N VAL A 24 34.15 112.50 9.29
CA VAL A 24 35.26 111.87 8.57
C VAL A 24 34.75 110.99 7.42
N LEU A 25 33.81 110.08 7.67
CA LEU A 25 33.26 109.20 6.62
C LEU A 25 32.50 109.97 5.54
N ASN A 26 31.77 111.02 5.90
CA ASN A 26 31.08 111.88 4.94
C ASN A 26 32.06 112.62 4.03
N SER A 27 33.14 113.18 4.57
CA SER A 27 34.14 113.88 3.75
C SER A 27 34.92 112.96 2.82
N LEU A 28 35.21 111.74 3.26
CA LEU A 28 35.82 110.74 2.41
C LEU A 28 34.90 110.38 1.23
N ARG A 29 33.58 110.41 1.44
CA ARG A 29 32.58 110.17 0.40
C ARG A 29 32.36 111.37 -0.52
N GLU A 30 32.37 112.59 0.02
CA GLU A 30 32.18 113.85 -0.73
C GLU A 30 33.41 114.26 -1.56
N ASN A 31 34.55 113.59 -1.35
CA ASN A 31 35.74 113.80 -2.16
C ASN A 31 35.44 113.52 -3.66
N PRO A 32 35.80 114.44 -4.59
CA PRO A 32 35.55 114.25 -6.03
C PRO A 32 36.16 112.98 -6.62
N SER A 33 37.20 112.45 -5.98
CA SER A 33 37.87 111.20 -6.38
C SER A 33 37.24 109.96 -5.75
N TYR A 34 36.12 110.05 -5.02
CA TYR A 34 35.45 108.90 -4.44
C TYR A 34 34.95 107.93 -5.52
N PRO A 35 35.17 106.60 -5.40
CA PRO A 35 35.81 105.89 -4.28
C PRO A 35 37.34 105.70 -4.41
N ARG A 36 37.99 106.20 -5.46
CA ARG A 36 39.44 106.01 -5.70
C ARG A 36 40.31 106.63 -4.59
N ASN A 37 39.82 107.65 -3.89
CA ASN A 37 40.51 108.23 -2.73
C ASN A 37 40.72 107.25 -1.57
N LEU A 38 40.00 106.12 -1.54
CA LEU A 38 40.12 105.07 -0.53
C LEU A 38 41.13 103.98 -0.90
N ASN A 39 41.66 103.99 -2.12
CA ASN A 39 42.63 103.00 -2.61
C ASN A 39 44.06 103.32 -2.13
N CYS A 40 44.27 103.38 -0.82
CA CYS A 40 45.59 103.57 -0.23
C CYS A 40 46.28 102.23 0.03
N LYS A 41 47.60 102.15 -0.20
CA LYS A 41 48.42 101.01 0.25
C LYS A 41 48.85 101.27 1.69
N LEU A 42 48.24 100.56 2.63
CA LEU A 42 48.57 100.63 4.05
C LEU A 42 49.51 99.48 4.41
N GLN A 43 50.53 99.76 5.22
CA GLN A 43 51.37 98.72 5.84
C GLN A 43 50.60 98.04 6.99
N ASN A 44 50.95 96.80 7.35
CA ASN A 44 50.22 96.02 8.37
C ASN A 44 50.07 96.75 9.73
N ASN A 45 51.10 97.50 10.16
CA ASN A 45 51.05 98.31 11.39
C ASN A 45 50.06 99.50 11.26
N GLU A 46 50.00 100.12 10.08
CA GLU A 46 49.06 101.21 9.79
C GLU A 46 47.63 100.69 9.74
N ILE A 47 47.41 99.53 9.12
CA ILE A 47 46.09 98.85 9.10
C ILE A 47 45.61 98.58 10.52
N SER A 48 46.46 98.03 11.39
CA SER A 48 46.09 97.73 12.78
C SER A 48 45.73 98.98 13.59
N LYS A 49 46.51 100.06 13.44
CA LYS A 49 46.20 101.35 14.07
C LYS A 49 44.90 101.94 13.53
N PHE A 50 44.68 101.85 12.22
CA PHE A 50 43.49 102.36 11.56
C PHE A 50 42.23 101.59 11.95
N ILE A 51 42.28 100.26 12.04
CA ILE A 51 41.20 99.42 12.55
C ILE A 51 40.86 99.81 14.00
N LYS A 52 41.88 100.00 14.86
CA LYS A 52 41.66 100.42 16.25
C LYS A 52 40.98 101.78 16.34
N TYR A 53 41.42 102.76 15.55
CA TYR A 53 40.78 104.07 15.43
C TYR A 53 39.31 103.95 14.98
N LEU A 54 39.06 103.21 13.90
CA LEU A 54 37.70 102.98 13.41
C LEU A 54 36.82 102.33 14.49
N PHE A 55 37.31 101.30 15.16
CA PHE A 55 36.57 100.63 16.23
C PHE A 55 36.21 101.60 17.37
N THR A 56 37.20 102.31 17.92
CA THR A 56 36.99 103.22 19.07
C THR A 56 35.97 104.30 18.77
N HIS A 57 36.02 104.91 17.60
CA HIS A 57 35.12 106.01 17.26
C HIS A 57 33.78 105.50 16.69
N LEU A 58 33.72 104.43 15.90
CA LEU A 58 32.45 103.89 15.39
C LEU A 58 31.53 103.38 16.50
N GLN A 59 32.09 102.84 17.58
CA GLN A 59 31.30 102.33 18.71
C GLN A 59 30.47 103.43 19.39
N GLN A 60 31.00 104.66 19.45
CA GLN A 60 30.32 105.81 20.08
C GLN A 60 29.15 106.32 19.23
N TYR A 61 29.18 106.11 17.91
CA TYR A 61 28.23 106.67 16.95
C TYR A 61 27.34 105.62 16.26
N GLN A 62 27.32 104.38 16.75
CA GLN A 62 26.66 103.24 16.08
C GLN A 62 25.18 103.49 15.72
N ARG A 63 24.43 104.25 16.55
CA ARG A 63 23.01 104.59 16.31
C ARG A 63 22.78 105.62 15.21
N TYR A 64 23.82 106.34 14.80
CA TYR A 64 23.77 107.43 13.82
C TYR A 64 24.39 107.03 12.47
N LEU A 65 24.85 105.78 12.32
CA LEU A 65 25.42 105.27 11.09
C LEU A 65 24.32 104.94 10.06
N GLU A 66 24.22 105.79 9.04
CA GLU A 66 23.46 105.48 7.83
C GLU A 66 24.18 104.47 6.91
N PRO A 67 23.45 103.73 6.03
CA PRO A 67 24.04 102.77 5.07
C PRO A 67 25.17 103.36 4.21
N LYS A 68 25.09 104.66 3.95
CA LYS A 68 26.05 105.44 3.18
C LYS A 68 27.46 105.44 3.81
N HIS A 69 27.56 105.37 5.13
CA HIS A 69 28.82 105.34 5.88
C HIS A 69 29.41 103.92 5.91
N THR A 70 28.58 102.89 6.07
CA THR A 70 29.01 101.49 5.99
C THR A 70 29.60 101.15 4.62
N GLU A 71 29.08 101.75 3.55
CA GLU A 71 29.60 101.60 2.19
C GLU A 71 31.02 102.17 2.03
N VAL A 72 31.34 103.27 2.72
CA VAL A 72 32.71 103.82 2.78
C VAL A 72 33.63 102.84 3.50
N ILE A 73 33.18 102.29 4.63
CA ILE A 73 33.95 101.33 5.44
C ILE A 73 34.28 100.06 4.64
N LYS A 74 33.31 99.52 3.89
CA LYS A 74 33.48 98.33 3.02
C LYS A 74 34.56 98.51 1.95
N ARG A 75 34.89 99.76 1.58
CA ARG A 75 35.86 100.09 0.52
C ARG A 75 37.29 100.23 1.02
N PHE A 76 37.52 100.31 2.34
CA PHE A 76 38.88 100.35 2.87
C PHE A 76 39.61 99.02 2.67
N PRO A 77 40.92 99.03 2.29
CA PRO A 77 41.73 97.83 2.13
C PRO A 77 42.27 97.34 3.49
N ILE A 78 41.36 97.04 4.43
CA ILE A 78 41.67 96.62 5.81
C ILE A 78 41.20 95.20 6.14
N PHE A 79 40.46 94.55 5.25
CA PHE A 79 39.95 93.19 5.46
C PHE A 79 40.90 92.17 4.87
N THR A 80 40.92 90.96 5.39
CA THR A 80 41.76 89.87 4.87
C THR A 80 40.88 88.66 4.57
N GLU A 81 41.01 88.08 3.38
CA GLU A 81 40.36 86.80 3.06
C GLU A 81 41.12 85.66 3.74
N VAL A 82 40.42 84.70 4.34
CA VAL A 82 41.02 83.55 5.03
C VAL A 82 41.97 82.80 4.09
N GLY A 83 43.22 82.60 4.52
CA GLY A 83 44.28 81.96 3.72
C GLY A 83 45.03 82.91 2.78
N SER A 84 44.69 84.20 2.75
CA SER A 84 45.42 85.26 2.05
C SER A 84 46.23 86.12 3.01
N ASN A 85 47.39 86.61 2.56
CA ASN A 85 48.24 87.55 3.30
C ASN A 85 48.05 89.01 2.85
N SER A 86 47.14 89.26 1.90
CA SER A 86 46.92 90.59 1.33
C SER A 86 45.62 91.20 1.85
N SER A 87 45.67 92.47 2.24
CA SER A 87 44.47 93.20 2.60
C SER A 87 43.66 93.58 1.35
N ILE A 88 42.34 93.51 1.48
CA ILE A 88 41.36 93.70 0.42
C ILE A 88 40.27 94.66 0.88
N SER A 89 39.63 95.32 -0.09
CA SER A 89 38.33 95.97 0.11
C SER A 89 37.21 94.95 -0.09
N LEU A 90 36.11 95.01 0.66
CA LEU A 90 34.98 94.09 0.47
C LEU A 90 34.30 94.24 -0.90
N THR A 91 34.53 95.35 -1.60
CA THR A 91 34.02 95.62 -2.95
C THR A 91 34.93 95.11 -4.08
N SER A 92 36.10 94.53 -3.79
CA SER A 92 37.05 94.12 -4.84
C SER A 92 36.68 92.82 -5.56
N LYS A 93 35.76 92.04 -4.98
CA LYS A 93 35.37 90.71 -5.46
C LYS A 93 33.85 90.60 -5.52
N HIS A 94 33.33 89.98 -6.58
CA HIS A 94 31.91 89.67 -6.69
C HIS A 94 31.58 88.42 -5.86
N GLY A 95 30.60 88.54 -4.96
CA GLY A 95 30.14 87.43 -4.11
C GLY A 95 29.79 87.87 -2.68
N ASN A 96 29.24 86.96 -1.90
CA ASN A 96 28.92 87.22 -0.49
C ASN A 96 30.13 86.92 0.40
N TRP A 97 30.36 87.77 1.40
CA TRP A 97 31.36 87.56 2.44
C TRP A 97 30.74 86.94 3.67
N TYR A 98 31.44 86.00 4.28
CA TYR A 98 31.02 85.30 5.48
C TYR A 98 32.16 85.28 6.51
N LEU A 99 31.81 85.23 7.79
CA LEU A 99 32.77 84.91 8.84
C LEU A 99 32.71 83.41 9.16
N LEU A 100 33.87 82.80 9.35
CA LEU A 100 33.95 81.41 9.81
C LEU A 100 33.33 81.27 11.21
N PRO A 101 32.88 80.07 11.61
CA PRO A 101 32.51 79.79 12.99
C PRO A 101 33.68 80.07 13.95
N ARG A 102 33.41 80.58 15.16
CA ARG A 102 34.46 80.98 16.14
C ARG A 102 35.45 79.85 16.49
N GLU A 103 35.02 78.59 16.41
CA GLU A 103 35.87 77.42 16.68
C GLU A 103 36.68 76.96 15.45
N GLU A 104 36.28 77.39 14.26
CA GLU A 104 36.84 76.94 12.97
C GLU A 104 37.88 77.91 12.40
N GLU A 105 37.97 79.15 12.91
CA GLU A 105 38.92 80.19 12.43
C GLU A 105 40.38 79.72 12.41
N ASN A 106 40.76 78.79 13.29
CA ASN A 106 42.12 78.23 13.38
C ASN A 106 42.21 76.76 12.93
N SER A 107 41.11 76.12 12.53
CA SER A 107 41.07 74.68 12.21
C SER A 107 40.31 74.32 10.92
N TYR A 108 39.92 75.31 10.12
CA TYR A 108 39.19 75.18 8.85
C TYR A 108 39.92 74.36 7.76
N GLY A 109 41.22 74.09 7.92
CA GLY A 109 42.04 73.33 6.97
C GLY A 109 42.27 74.12 5.67
N LYS A 110 41.50 73.78 4.62
CA LYS A 110 41.55 74.45 3.32
C LYS A 110 40.16 74.93 2.91
N ILE A 111 40.04 76.21 2.54
CA ILE A 111 38.80 76.74 1.97
C ILE A 111 38.64 76.22 0.54
N ILE A 112 37.60 75.41 0.31
CA ILE A 112 37.26 74.84 -1.00
C ILE A 112 36.02 75.48 -1.64
N TYR A 113 35.43 76.47 -0.98
CA TYR A 113 34.30 77.22 -1.53
C TYR A 113 34.74 78.00 -2.78
N PRO A 114 34.01 77.93 -3.91
CA PRO A 114 34.42 78.60 -5.14
C PRO A 114 34.57 80.11 -4.96
N SER A 115 35.75 80.63 -5.27
CA SER A 115 36.06 82.07 -5.12
C SER A 115 35.12 82.98 -5.90
N GLN A 116 34.53 82.52 -7.00
CA GLN A 116 33.54 83.30 -7.78
C GLN A 116 32.19 83.47 -7.07
N ARG A 117 31.89 82.66 -6.04
CA ARG A 117 30.62 82.68 -5.30
C ARG A 117 30.70 83.44 -3.97
N GLY A 118 31.88 83.89 -3.57
CA GLY A 118 32.12 84.59 -2.32
C GLY A 118 33.44 84.21 -1.66
N GLY A 119 33.58 84.52 -0.38
CA GLY A 119 34.78 84.22 0.39
C GLY A 119 34.54 84.33 1.89
N PHE A 120 35.54 83.92 2.66
CA PHE A 120 35.53 83.98 4.12
C PHE A 120 36.53 85.03 4.57
N LEU A 121 36.16 85.86 5.55
CA LEU A 121 37.05 86.89 6.08
C LEU A 121 37.70 86.44 7.39
N ASP A 122 38.95 86.80 7.57
CA ASP A 122 39.70 86.61 8.80
C ASP A 122 39.18 87.57 9.87
N ALA A 123 38.65 87.01 10.95
CA ALA A 123 38.11 87.73 12.09
C ALA A 123 38.97 87.57 13.37
N SER A 124 40.24 87.16 13.23
CA SER A 124 41.20 86.98 14.33
C SER A 124 41.42 88.25 15.16
N SER A 125 41.30 89.43 14.55
CA SER A 125 41.36 90.71 15.27
C SER A 125 40.04 91.05 15.96
N GLN A 126 40.05 91.16 17.29
CA GLN A 126 38.86 91.53 18.08
C GLN A 126 38.21 92.83 17.59
N TYR A 127 39.01 93.85 17.24
CA TYR A 127 38.51 95.14 16.76
C TYR A 127 37.85 95.01 15.38
N LEU A 128 38.48 94.27 14.45
CA LEU A 128 37.95 94.08 13.09
C LEU A 128 36.70 93.19 13.12
N CYS A 129 36.68 92.17 13.98
CA CYS A 129 35.54 91.28 14.21
C CYS A 129 34.29 92.07 14.62
N CYS A 130 34.40 92.97 15.60
CA CYS A 130 33.30 93.85 16.00
C CYS A 130 32.84 94.77 14.85
N ILE A 131 33.76 95.34 14.07
CA ILE A 131 33.38 96.16 12.91
C ILE A 131 32.59 95.32 11.89
N MET A 132 33.05 94.10 11.59
CA MET A 132 32.40 93.23 10.61
C MET A 132 31.02 92.74 11.08
N GLU A 133 30.88 92.32 12.33
CA GLU A 133 29.61 91.81 12.89
C GLU A 133 28.61 92.91 13.23
N ASP A 134 29.06 93.95 13.95
CA ASP A 134 28.15 94.92 14.57
C ASP A 134 27.85 96.13 13.69
N ILE A 135 28.79 96.51 12.82
CA ILE A 135 28.67 97.69 11.95
C ILE A 135 28.32 97.29 10.51
N ILE A 136 29.11 96.39 9.91
CA ILE A 136 28.92 95.97 8.51
C ILE A 136 27.80 94.93 8.37
N LYS A 137 27.52 94.19 9.45
CA LYS A 137 26.54 93.08 9.51
C LYS A 137 26.91 91.90 8.59
N ILE A 138 28.19 91.55 8.54
CA ILE A 138 28.65 90.34 7.84
C ILE A 138 28.16 89.11 8.60
N PRO A 139 27.46 88.17 7.95
CA PRO A 139 26.93 86.99 8.62
C PRO A 139 28.07 86.06 9.07
N ARG A 140 28.08 85.73 10.37
CA ARG A 140 28.89 84.64 10.90
C ARG A 140 28.15 83.32 10.74
N LEU A 141 28.80 82.33 10.15
CA LEU A 141 28.22 81.01 9.98
C LEU A 141 28.25 80.20 11.26
N SER A 142 27.21 79.38 11.44
CA SER A 142 27.27 78.26 12.38
C SER A 142 28.23 77.18 11.84
N ILE A 143 28.79 76.36 12.72
CA ILE A 143 29.64 75.20 12.34
C ILE A 143 28.89 74.33 11.32
N ASN A 144 27.60 74.10 11.58
CA ASN A 144 26.77 73.26 10.73
C ASN A 144 26.54 73.88 9.34
N ASP A 145 26.23 75.18 9.26
CA ASP A 145 26.04 75.87 7.98
C ASP A 145 27.32 75.88 7.14
N TYR A 146 28.48 76.14 7.77
CA TYR A 146 29.77 76.14 7.09
C TYR A 146 30.03 74.81 6.38
N TRP A 147 30.03 73.70 7.11
CA TRP A 147 30.32 72.39 6.55
C TRP A 147 29.28 71.96 5.50
N ARG A 148 27.98 72.17 5.76
CA ARG A 148 26.91 71.67 4.87
C ARG A 148 26.72 72.48 3.60
N LYS A 149 26.77 73.80 3.69
CA LYS A 149 26.42 74.67 2.55
C LYS A 149 27.66 75.08 1.76
N TYR A 150 28.83 75.14 2.41
CA TYR A 150 30.00 75.76 1.81
C TYR A 150 31.21 74.82 1.64
N VAL A 151 31.22 73.65 2.28
CA VAL A 151 32.32 72.67 2.13
C VAL A 151 31.87 71.42 1.38
N ILE A 152 30.97 70.62 1.96
CA ILE A 152 30.58 69.30 1.46
C ILE A 152 30.07 69.29 0.00
N PRO A 153 29.25 70.26 -0.45
CA PRO A 153 28.78 70.29 -1.83
C PRO A 153 29.89 70.41 -2.88
N PHE A 154 31.05 70.94 -2.48
CA PHE A 154 32.18 71.20 -3.37
C PHE A 154 33.30 70.16 -3.26
N LEU A 155 33.20 69.19 -2.33
CA LEU A 155 34.27 68.23 -2.04
C LEU A 155 34.73 67.45 -3.28
N GLU A 156 33.80 66.93 -4.09
CA GLU A 156 34.10 66.14 -5.30
C GLU A 156 34.74 66.94 -6.44
N THR A 157 34.70 68.27 -6.38
CA THR A 157 35.26 69.15 -7.41
C THR A 157 36.74 69.46 -7.19
N GLN A 158 37.31 69.03 -6.07
CA GLN A 158 38.65 69.39 -5.63
C GLN A 158 39.69 68.33 -6.02
N SER A 159 40.97 68.71 -5.99
CA SER A 159 42.06 67.76 -6.20
C SER A 159 42.14 66.76 -5.04
N PRO A 160 42.63 65.52 -5.24
CA PRO A 160 42.74 64.53 -4.15
C PRO A 160 43.54 65.02 -2.94
N LYS A 161 44.59 65.83 -3.15
CA LYS A 161 45.37 66.46 -2.08
C LYS A 161 44.54 67.42 -1.22
N ASP A 162 43.64 68.16 -1.86
CA ASP A 162 42.79 69.14 -1.18
C ASP A 162 41.64 68.47 -0.45
N ILE A 163 41.06 67.43 -1.07
CA ILE A 163 40.10 66.55 -0.41
C ILE A 163 40.71 65.96 0.85
N ASP A 164 41.96 65.49 0.77
CA ASP A 164 42.64 64.90 1.91
C ASP A 164 42.75 65.88 3.10
N ILE A 165 43.16 67.12 2.86
CA ILE A 165 43.29 68.16 3.90
C ILE A 165 41.92 68.49 4.51
N VAL A 166 40.89 68.68 3.66
CA VAL A 166 39.54 69.05 4.12
C VAL A 166 38.88 67.91 4.88
N VAL A 167 39.06 66.66 4.43
CA VAL A 167 38.49 65.48 5.09
C VAL A 167 39.14 65.23 6.44
N ASP A 168 40.44 65.52 6.62
CA ASP A 168 41.10 65.42 7.92
C ASP A 168 40.44 66.37 8.94
N SER A 169 40.28 67.65 8.59
CA SER A 169 39.57 68.64 9.42
C SER A 169 38.10 68.25 9.66
N LEU A 170 37.40 67.77 8.62
CA LEU A 170 36.00 67.34 8.74
C LEU A 170 35.86 66.16 9.72
N PHE A 171 36.75 65.17 9.63
CA PHE A 171 36.65 63.93 10.41
C PHE A 171 36.97 64.15 11.89
N ASP A 172 37.79 65.14 12.23
CA ASP A 172 38.03 65.56 13.62
C ASP A 172 36.79 66.21 14.26
N ARG A 173 35.87 66.74 13.45
CA ARG A 173 34.62 67.38 13.90
C ARG A 173 33.38 66.52 13.68
N LEU A 174 33.48 65.50 12.82
CA LEU A 174 32.34 64.69 12.40
C LEU A 174 31.47 64.20 13.57
N PRO A 175 32.03 63.67 14.69
CA PRO A 175 31.22 63.20 15.81
C PRO A 175 30.30 64.25 16.44
N SER A 176 30.62 65.55 16.37
CA SER A 176 29.81 66.62 16.96
C SER A 176 28.78 67.24 16.00
N ILE A 177 28.98 67.08 14.68
CA ILE A 177 28.12 67.70 13.65
C ILE A 177 27.26 66.70 12.87
N LEU A 178 27.51 65.41 13.03
CA LEU A 178 26.85 64.34 12.28
C LEU A 178 25.38 64.21 12.68
N ASP A 179 24.49 64.45 11.73
CA ASP A 179 23.08 64.02 11.78
C ASP A 179 22.75 63.13 10.58
N GLU A 180 21.53 62.60 10.53
CA GLU A 180 21.10 61.69 9.46
C GLU A 180 21.14 62.32 8.07
N LYS A 181 20.89 63.64 7.94
CA LYS A 181 20.96 64.31 6.64
C LYS A 181 22.42 64.42 6.18
N LEU A 182 23.32 64.83 7.06
CA LEU A 182 24.75 64.97 6.78
C LEU A 182 25.41 63.63 6.47
N LYS A 183 25.06 62.60 7.23
CA LYS A 183 25.47 61.22 7.01
C LYS A 183 25.09 60.76 5.60
N ASN A 184 23.85 61.01 5.18
CA ASN A 184 23.38 60.66 3.84
C ASN A 184 24.07 61.46 2.74
N ASP A 185 24.31 62.76 2.96
CA ASP A 185 25.00 63.62 2.00
C ASP A 185 26.44 63.17 1.81
N LEU A 186 27.22 63.01 2.89
CA LEU A 186 28.61 62.54 2.85
C LEU A 186 28.75 61.11 2.36
N GLY A 187 27.86 60.20 2.79
CA GLY A 187 27.86 58.81 2.35
C GLY A 187 27.72 58.69 0.83
N LYS A 188 27.08 59.66 0.17
CA LYS A 188 26.87 59.71 -1.28
C LYS A 188 27.96 60.46 -2.06
N LYS A 189 28.99 60.99 -1.39
CA LYS A 189 30.09 61.75 -2.00
C LYS A 189 31.35 60.90 -2.19
N SER A 190 31.98 61.06 -3.35
CA SER A 190 33.15 60.29 -3.76
C SER A 190 34.43 60.96 -3.26
N PHE A 191 34.94 60.52 -2.11
CA PHE A 191 36.15 61.08 -1.52
C PHE A 191 37.07 60.03 -0.86
N VAL A 192 36.66 58.76 -0.82
CA VAL A 192 37.42 57.70 -0.14
C VAL A 192 38.19 56.89 -1.17
N SER A 193 39.49 56.68 -0.96
CA SER A 193 40.27 55.82 -1.86
C SER A 193 39.91 54.35 -1.68
N VAL A 194 39.65 53.66 -2.80
CA VAL A 194 39.29 52.23 -2.83
C VAL A 194 40.48 51.35 -3.19
N GLY A 195 40.60 50.20 -2.55
CA GLY A 195 41.62 49.19 -2.84
C GLY A 195 41.19 47.78 -2.45
N THR A 196 42.12 46.85 -2.64
CA THR A 196 41.98 45.45 -2.27
C THR A 196 42.04 45.27 -0.75
N LEU A 197 41.62 44.10 -0.26
CA LEU A 197 41.75 43.76 1.15
C LEU A 197 43.20 43.84 1.64
N LYS A 198 44.17 43.46 0.80
CA LYS A 198 45.60 43.52 1.11
C LYS A 198 46.05 44.97 1.27
N GLU A 199 45.71 45.85 0.32
CA GLU A 199 46.04 47.28 0.37
C GLU A 199 45.39 47.96 1.60
N SER A 200 44.15 47.59 1.93
CA SER A 200 43.47 48.06 3.14
C SER A 200 44.21 47.66 4.42
N LYS A 201 44.54 46.36 4.59
CA LYS A 201 45.27 45.85 5.76
C LYS A 201 46.67 46.44 5.89
N GLN A 202 47.36 46.64 4.77
CA GLN A 202 48.70 47.23 4.73
C GLN A 202 48.70 48.76 4.77
N ARG A 203 47.51 49.40 4.71
CA ARG A 203 47.33 50.86 4.68
C ARG A 203 48.09 51.53 3.54
N THR A 204 48.16 50.85 2.40
CA THR A 204 48.85 51.33 1.20
C THR A 204 47.85 51.89 0.18
N LEU A 205 48.29 52.83 -0.64
CA LEU A 205 47.51 53.36 -1.75
C LEU A 205 47.71 52.47 -3.00
N PRO A 206 46.66 52.22 -3.79
CA PRO A 206 46.79 51.50 -5.05
C PRO A 206 47.53 52.34 -6.10
N TYR A 207 48.12 51.68 -7.11
CA TYR A 207 48.90 52.31 -8.20
C TYR A 207 48.13 53.37 -9.03
N ASN A 208 46.79 53.41 -8.93
CA ASN A 208 45.93 54.48 -9.43
C ASN A 208 44.73 54.62 -8.48
N PRO A 209 44.77 55.54 -7.49
CA PRO A 209 43.71 55.67 -6.51
C PRO A 209 42.46 56.27 -7.12
N LYS A 210 41.39 55.48 -7.15
CA LYS A 210 40.04 55.93 -7.47
C LYS A 210 39.34 56.33 -6.18
N LEU A 211 38.70 57.50 -6.19
CA LEU A 211 37.83 57.93 -5.10
C LEU A 211 36.41 57.41 -5.34
N VAL A 212 35.82 56.80 -4.32
CA VAL A 212 34.45 56.25 -4.35
C VAL A 212 33.67 56.74 -3.14
N LYS A 213 32.36 56.45 -3.15
CA LYS A 213 31.45 56.82 -2.07
C LYS A 213 31.63 55.87 -0.88
N PRO A 214 31.55 56.35 0.38
CA PRO A 214 31.56 55.47 1.54
C PRO A 214 30.54 54.32 1.46
N ILE A 215 29.33 54.58 0.95
CA ILE A 215 28.26 53.57 0.82
C ILE A 215 28.53 52.49 -0.24
N GLU A 216 29.54 52.67 -1.10
CA GLU A 216 29.95 51.68 -2.10
C GLU A 216 31.03 50.73 -1.56
N LEU A 217 31.56 50.99 -0.36
CA LEU A 217 32.64 50.23 0.27
C LEU A 217 32.14 49.23 1.32
N PHE A 218 32.96 48.22 1.59
CA PHE A 218 32.71 47.21 2.63
C PHE A 218 33.70 47.32 3.79
N ASP A 219 33.26 46.92 4.98
CA ASP A 219 34.04 47.02 6.21
C ASP A 219 35.19 45.98 6.22
N PRO A 220 36.47 46.39 6.20
CA PRO A 220 37.63 45.50 6.17
C PRO A 220 37.87 44.76 7.50
N GLU A 221 37.07 45.01 8.54
CA GLU A 221 37.09 44.27 9.81
C GLU A 221 35.99 43.21 9.91
N LYS A 222 35.00 43.20 9.00
CA LYS A 222 33.88 42.25 9.03
C LYS A 222 34.18 40.98 8.24
N LYS A 223 34.77 40.00 8.91
CA LYS A 223 35.19 38.72 8.32
C LYS A 223 34.12 38.04 7.44
N LYS A 224 32.85 37.99 7.90
CA LYS A 224 31.74 37.37 7.14
C LYS A 224 31.51 38.01 5.77
N VAL A 225 31.78 39.31 5.63
CA VAL A 225 31.65 40.04 4.37
C VAL A 225 32.93 39.90 3.54
N ILE A 226 34.09 40.04 4.18
CA ILE A 226 35.40 39.94 3.53
C ILE A 226 35.56 38.61 2.79
N ASP A 227 35.16 37.51 3.42
CA ASP A 227 35.33 36.16 2.88
C ASP A 227 34.49 35.90 1.61
N LEU A 228 33.56 36.81 1.26
CA LEU A 228 32.74 36.77 0.05
C LEU A 228 33.40 37.41 -1.16
N PHE A 229 34.49 38.17 -0.99
CA PHE A 229 35.22 38.82 -2.07
C PHE A 229 36.49 38.05 -2.45
N PHE A 230 36.88 38.13 -3.71
CA PHE A 230 38.18 37.63 -4.17
C PHE A 230 39.29 38.65 -3.87
N GLU A 231 40.52 38.18 -3.69
CA GLU A 231 41.64 39.01 -3.22
C GLU A 231 41.97 40.22 -4.09
N ASN A 232 41.71 40.13 -5.40
CA ASN A 232 41.99 41.17 -6.37
C ASN A 232 40.88 42.24 -6.49
N GLU A 233 39.76 42.08 -5.78
CA GLU A 233 38.64 43.01 -5.85
C GLU A 233 38.90 44.29 -5.03
N ARG A 234 38.71 45.45 -5.67
CA ARG A 234 38.89 46.76 -5.05
C ARG A 234 37.57 47.30 -4.52
N VAL A 235 37.21 46.89 -3.31
CA VAL A 235 35.93 47.25 -2.66
C VAL A 235 36.08 47.68 -1.19
N PHE A 236 37.31 47.84 -0.72
CA PHE A 236 37.63 48.22 0.66
C PHE A 236 38.30 49.60 0.72
N PRO A 237 38.17 50.36 1.82
CA PRO A 237 38.94 51.59 2.01
C PRO A 237 40.45 51.33 1.99
N ALA A 238 41.22 52.17 1.32
CA ALA A 238 42.67 52.04 1.17
C ALA A 238 43.45 53.26 1.67
N GLY A 239 44.78 53.16 1.73
CA GLY A 239 45.65 54.25 2.20
C GLY A 239 45.30 54.73 3.61
N LYS A 240 45.17 56.04 3.79
CA LYS A 240 44.84 56.66 5.09
C LYS A 240 43.45 56.29 5.61
N TYR A 241 42.50 56.00 4.72
CA TYR A 241 41.11 55.68 5.08
C TYR A 241 40.96 54.31 5.74
N ALA A 242 41.95 53.43 5.57
CA ALA A 242 42.04 52.15 6.28
C ALA A 242 42.60 52.29 7.71
N ASN A 243 43.05 53.48 8.11
CA ASN A 243 43.46 53.74 9.49
C ASN A 243 42.22 53.83 10.39
N ASN A 244 42.31 53.31 11.62
CA ASN A 244 41.23 53.28 12.60
C ASN A 244 40.59 54.68 12.82
N LYS A 245 41.40 55.76 12.81
CA LYS A 245 40.90 57.15 12.93
C LYS A 245 39.81 57.45 11.88
N PHE A 246 40.05 57.09 10.63
CA PHE A 246 39.12 57.36 9.53
C PHE A 246 38.06 56.27 9.40
N LEU A 247 38.43 55.02 9.64
CA LEU A 247 37.54 53.88 9.49
C LEU A 247 36.33 53.96 10.42
N VAL A 248 36.50 54.41 11.67
CA VAL A 248 35.38 54.62 12.63
C VAL A 248 34.36 55.62 12.06
N ASN A 249 34.82 56.74 11.54
CA ASN A 249 33.97 57.74 10.91
C ASN A 249 33.30 57.20 9.64
N LEU A 250 34.03 56.44 8.81
CA LEU A 250 33.46 55.86 7.61
C LEU A 250 32.38 54.82 7.90
N LYS A 251 32.49 54.05 9.00
CA LYS A 251 31.41 53.18 9.48
C LYS A 251 30.15 53.98 9.80
N GLN A 252 30.29 55.17 10.42
CA GLN A 252 29.15 56.06 10.66
C GLN A 252 28.56 56.62 9.35
N LEU A 253 29.38 56.82 8.32
CA LEU A 253 28.98 57.27 6.98
C LEU A 253 28.39 56.17 6.09
N GLY A 254 28.31 54.93 6.57
CA GLY A 254 27.56 53.87 5.90
C GLY A 254 28.40 52.90 5.05
N ILE A 255 29.69 52.71 5.35
CA ILE A 255 30.40 51.52 4.86
C ILE A 255 29.60 50.27 5.25
N LYS A 256 29.43 49.36 4.30
CA LYS A 256 28.63 48.15 4.44
C LYS A 256 29.29 47.13 5.37
N SER A 257 28.61 46.81 6.47
CA SER A 257 28.97 45.70 7.36
C SER A 257 28.17 44.42 7.06
N SER A 258 27.18 44.51 6.17
CA SER A 258 26.38 43.43 5.59
C SER A 258 26.12 43.73 4.11
N LEU A 259 25.78 42.70 3.31
CA LEU A 259 25.44 42.87 1.90
C LEU A 259 23.95 43.23 1.76
N THR A 260 23.64 44.16 0.87
CA THR A 260 22.27 44.41 0.40
C THR A 260 21.87 43.39 -0.67
N SER A 261 20.58 43.30 -1.01
CA SER A 261 20.09 42.44 -2.11
C SER A 261 20.84 42.71 -3.44
N ASN A 262 21.10 43.97 -3.78
CA ASN A 262 21.84 44.33 -4.99
C ASN A 262 23.31 43.89 -4.94
N ASP A 263 23.93 43.91 -3.75
CA ASP A 263 25.30 43.43 -3.57
C ASP A 263 25.36 41.92 -3.80
N ILE A 264 24.38 41.16 -3.30
CA ILE A 264 24.29 39.71 -3.52
C ILE A 264 24.13 39.39 -5.01
N ILE A 265 23.27 40.12 -5.73
CA ILE A 265 23.12 39.96 -7.20
C ILE A 265 24.45 40.21 -7.90
N SER A 266 25.16 41.28 -7.52
CA SER A 266 26.51 41.57 -8.04
C SER A 266 27.51 40.45 -7.73
N ARG A 267 27.45 39.84 -6.53
CA ARG A 267 28.27 38.68 -6.17
C ARG A 267 27.95 37.46 -7.04
N ILE A 268 26.68 37.16 -7.25
CA ILE A 268 26.24 36.06 -8.14
C ILE A 268 26.78 36.28 -9.55
N ASN A 269 26.62 37.48 -10.12
CA ASN A 269 27.14 37.82 -11.43
C ASN A 269 28.66 37.69 -11.52
N THR A 270 29.38 38.12 -10.48
CA THR A 270 30.85 37.99 -10.40
C THR A 270 31.29 36.51 -10.38
N ILE A 271 30.56 35.65 -9.66
CA ILE A 271 30.81 34.20 -9.64
C ILE A 271 30.61 33.60 -11.04
N ILE A 272 29.54 33.99 -11.74
CA ILE A 272 29.22 33.51 -13.09
C ILE A 272 30.28 33.93 -14.10
N GLU A 273 30.71 35.20 -14.07
CA GLU A 273 31.76 35.71 -14.95
C GLU A 273 33.08 34.98 -14.71
N ARG A 274 33.47 34.82 -13.44
CA ARG A 274 34.74 34.17 -13.09
C ARG A 274 34.73 32.66 -13.30
N LYS A 275 33.56 32.01 -13.32
CA LYS A 275 33.44 30.59 -13.69
C LYS A 275 34.11 30.28 -15.04
N GLN A 276 34.14 31.24 -15.96
CA GLN A 276 34.72 31.08 -17.30
C GLN A 276 36.25 31.24 -17.34
N THR A 277 36.85 31.95 -16.38
CA THR A 277 38.24 32.44 -16.50
C THR A 277 39.10 32.20 -15.26
N GLY A 278 38.50 31.87 -14.12
CA GLY A 278 39.19 31.74 -12.83
C GLY A 278 39.44 30.30 -12.38
N ILE A 279 39.96 30.15 -11.16
CA ILE A 279 40.28 28.87 -10.54
C ILE A 279 38.99 28.21 -10.00
N PRO A 280 38.55 27.05 -10.53
CA PRO A 280 37.25 26.46 -10.20
C PRO A 280 37.03 26.24 -8.70
N ASP A 281 38.03 25.73 -7.97
CA ASP A 281 37.94 25.45 -6.53
C ASP A 281 37.72 26.70 -5.68
N LEU A 282 38.39 27.81 -6.05
CA LEU A 282 38.27 29.07 -5.33
C LEU A 282 36.87 29.69 -5.55
N ILE A 283 36.36 29.61 -6.77
CA ILE A 283 35.04 30.11 -7.13
C ILE A 283 33.95 29.29 -6.43
N HIS A 284 34.09 27.96 -6.43
CA HIS A 284 33.17 27.06 -5.73
C HIS A 284 33.13 27.34 -4.23
N THR A 285 34.30 27.56 -3.62
CA THR A 285 34.40 27.95 -2.20
C THR A 285 33.74 29.31 -1.93
N ASN A 286 33.93 30.30 -2.82
CA ASN A 286 33.32 31.62 -2.69
C ASN A 286 31.79 31.57 -2.83
N ALA A 287 31.28 30.83 -3.82
CA ALA A 287 29.85 30.58 -3.98
C ALA A 287 29.25 29.87 -2.75
N MET A 288 29.98 28.91 -2.17
CA MET A 288 29.53 28.21 -0.95
C MET A 288 29.42 29.16 0.24
N ARG A 289 30.37 30.11 0.37
CA ARG A 289 30.29 31.16 1.39
C ARG A 289 29.11 32.11 1.13
N LEU A 290 28.81 32.42 -0.13
CA LEU A 290 27.67 33.26 -0.50
C LEU A 290 26.34 32.59 -0.16
N VAL A 291 26.16 31.30 -0.47
CA VAL A 291 24.96 30.54 -0.09
C VAL A 291 24.77 30.56 1.43
N LYS A 292 25.83 30.28 2.19
CA LYS A 292 25.80 30.36 3.67
C LYS A 292 25.44 31.73 4.18
N TYR A 293 25.97 32.78 3.56
CA TYR A 293 25.67 34.15 3.93
C TYR A 293 24.20 34.51 3.68
N ILE A 294 23.65 34.11 2.54
CA ILE A 294 22.23 34.34 2.21
C ILE A 294 21.34 33.60 3.21
N ASP A 295 21.63 32.32 3.49
CA ASP A 295 20.91 31.51 4.47
C ASP A 295 20.92 32.14 5.87
N GLU A 296 22.07 32.63 6.35
CA GLU A 296 22.18 33.24 7.68
C GLU A 296 21.52 34.63 7.80
N ASN A 297 21.21 35.30 6.68
CA ASN A 297 20.72 36.69 6.68
C ASN A 297 19.41 36.87 5.89
N TRP A 298 18.71 35.78 5.54
CA TRP A 298 17.56 35.81 4.64
C TRP A 298 16.47 36.80 5.08
N ASP A 299 16.14 36.82 6.38
CA ASP A 299 15.14 37.71 6.98
C ASP A 299 15.42 39.22 6.77
N GLN A 300 16.67 39.59 6.52
CA GLN A 300 17.10 40.99 6.33
C GLN A 300 17.16 41.39 4.86
N LEU A 301 16.90 40.46 3.94
CA LEU A 301 17.04 40.65 2.50
C LEU A 301 15.68 40.85 1.85
N ASP A 302 15.64 41.70 0.83
CA ASP A 302 14.46 41.84 -0.03
C ASP A 302 14.41 40.67 -1.02
N SER A 303 13.58 39.69 -0.70
CA SER A 303 13.38 38.46 -1.47
C SER A 303 12.84 38.74 -2.88
N THR A 304 12.03 39.79 -3.08
CA THR A 304 11.42 40.10 -4.39
C THR A 304 12.48 40.46 -5.41
N THR A 305 13.46 41.27 -5.00
CA THR A 305 14.60 41.67 -5.84
C THR A 305 15.56 40.52 -6.12
N LEU A 306 15.75 39.60 -5.15
CA LEU A 306 16.72 38.51 -5.23
C LEU A 306 16.24 37.28 -6.02
N SER A 307 14.94 37.00 -5.98
CA SER A 307 14.36 35.74 -6.46
C SER A 307 14.77 35.40 -7.89
N ASP A 308 14.67 36.36 -8.80
CA ASP A 308 14.99 36.15 -10.21
C ASP A 308 16.48 35.81 -10.44
N ALA A 309 17.38 36.56 -9.77
CA ALA A 309 18.81 36.36 -9.87
C ALA A 309 19.27 35.03 -9.25
N ILE A 310 18.63 34.59 -8.16
CA ILE A 310 18.97 33.31 -7.51
C ILE A 310 18.50 32.14 -8.37
N LEU A 311 17.26 32.18 -8.87
CA LEU A 311 16.62 31.04 -9.55
C LEU A 311 17.09 30.82 -10.99
N ARG A 312 17.35 31.88 -11.76
CA ARG A 312 17.71 31.75 -13.19
C ARG A 312 19.14 31.34 -13.44
N ASN A 313 20.05 31.68 -12.51
CA ASN A 313 21.48 31.60 -12.74
C ASN A 313 22.09 30.28 -12.25
N GLU A 314 23.13 29.82 -12.95
CA GLU A 314 23.86 28.59 -12.63
C GLU A 314 25.07 28.90 -11.73
N TRP A 315 24.81 29.22 -10.46
CA TRP A 315 25.82 29.69 -9.51
C TRP A 315 25.87 28.87 -8.21
N ILE A 316 24.91 27.98 -7.97
CA ILE A 316 24.86 27.17 -6.75
C ILE A 316 26.03 26.16 -6.79
N PRO A 317 26.89 26.12 -5.76
CA PRO A 317 28.06 25.25 -5.72
C PRO A 317 27.67 23.81 -5.38
N THR A 318 27.61 22.95 -6.38
CA THR A 318 27.16 21.56 -6.23
C THR A 318 28.30 20.57 -6.39
N THR A 319 28.09 19.33 -5.94
CA THR A 319 28.96 18.19 -6.22
C THR A 319 28.13 17.03 -6.77
N THR A 320 28.73 16.23 -7.65
CA THR A 320 28.10 15.04 -8.24
C THR A 320 28.79 13.78 -7.72
N ALA A 321 28.02 12.83 -7.15
CA ALA A 321 28.60 11.65 -6.54
C ALA A 321 29.15 10.61 -7.56
N ASN A 322 28.62 10.58 -8.79
CA ASN A 322 29.07 9.67 -9.85
C ASN A 322 30.49 9.95 -10.35
N GLU A 323 30.90 11.21 -10.34
CA GLU A 323 32.18 11.68 -10.90
C GLU A 323 33.20 11.98 -9.79
N SER A 324 33.32 11.09 -8.80
CA SER A 324 34.31 11.22 -7.71
C SER A 324 34.20 12.53 -6.91
N GLY A 325 32.99 13.10 -6.77
CA GLY A 325 32.78 14.36 -6.06
C GLY A 325 33.21 15.60 -6.85
N ARG A 326 33.21 15.53 -8.19
CA ARG A 326 33.49 16.68 -9.04
C ARG A 326 32.63 17.87 -8.64
N LYS A 327 33.30 19.00 -8.40
CA LYS A 327 32.66 20.28 -8.11
C LYS A 327 32.10 20.87 -9.40
N SER A 328 30.84 21.27 -9.35
CA SER A 328 30.10 21.89 -10.45
C SER A 328 29.29 23.09 -9.93
N PHE A 329 28.64 23.77 -10.86
CA PHE A 329 27.64 24.78 -10.54
C PHE A 329 26.32 24.35 -11.14
N SER A 330 25.22 24.64 -10.47
CA SER A 330 23.88 24.28 -10.95
C SER A 330 22.92 25.45 -10.75
N ARG A 331 21.80 25.44 -11.48
CA ARG A 331 20.64 26.26 -11.13
C ARG A 331 19.90 25.59 -9.97
N PRO A 332 19.20 26.35 -9.11
CA PRO A 332 18.42 25.76 -8.02
C PRO A 332 17.45 24.64 -8.43
N GLN A 333 16.82 24.76 -9.60
CA GLN A 333 15.89 23.77 -10.16
C GLN A 333 16.55 22.47 -10.65
N ASP A 334 17.86 22.50 -10.90
CA ASP A 334 18.62 21.38 -11.49
C ASP A 334 19.45 20.63 -10.43
N CYS A 335 19.37 21.03 -9.16
CA CYS A 335 20.08 20.40 -8.05
C CYS A 335 19.20 20.32 -6.80
N TYR A 336 19.71 19.63 -5.77
CA TYR A 336 18.94 19.38 -4.55
C TYR A 336 19.72 19.70 -3.28
N HIS A 337 18.95 19.92 -2.21
CA HIS A 337 19.45 20.09 -0.86
C HIS A 337 20.11 18.83 -0.30
N GLN A 338 21.02 19.02 0.64
CA GLN A 338 21.80 17.95 1.27
C GLN A 338 20.93 16.87 1.93
N GLU A 339 19.75 17.19 2.45
CA GLU A 339 18.84 16.22 3.08
C GLU A 339 18.32 15.17 2.09
N HIS A 340 18.21 15.52 0.81
CA HIS A 340 17.77 14.62 -0.24
C HIS A 340 18.94 13.87 -0.91
N LYS A 341 20.16 14.00 -0.38
CA LYS A 341 21.37 13.35 -0.94
C LYS A 341 21.17 11.85 -1.19
N CYS A 342 20.58 11.12 -0.24
CA CYS A 342 20.35 9.68 -0.42
C CYS A 342 19.33 9.35 -1.52
N LEU A 343 18.43 10.29 -1.87
CA LEU A 343 17.38 10.08 -2.86
C LEU A 343 17.83 10.38 -4.28
N VAL A 344 18.85 11.22 -4.49
CA VAL A 344 19.18 11.74 -5.84
C VAL A 344 20.69 11.89 -6.14
N SER A 345 21.59 11.58 -5.21
CA SER A 345 23.04 11.87 -5.36
C SER A 345 23.74 11.29 -6.59
N PHE A 346 23.20 10.23 -7.19
CA PHE A 346 23.73 9.61 -8.40
C PHE A 346 23.01 10.03 -9.69
N VAL A 347 21.96 10.84 -9.59
CA VAL A 347 21.17 11.28 -10.75
C VAL A 347 21.05 12.79 -10.84
N ALA A 348 21.39 13.52 -9.78
CA ALA A 348 21.37 14.97 -9.73
C ALA A 348 22.51 15.53 -8.85
N PRO A 349 23.00 16.75 -9.14
CA PRO A 349 23.95 17.46 -8.29
C PRO A 349 23.36 17.82 -6.91
N ILE A 350 24.20 17.82 -5.88
CA ILE A 350 23.82 18.15 -4.50
C ILE A 350 24.60 19.36 -4.00
N LEU A 351 23.93 20.26 -3.30
CA LEU A 351 24.61 21.27 -2.48
C LEU A 351 25.12 20.64 -1.17
N GLU A 352 26.44 20.60 -0.96
CA GLU A 352 27.05 20.08 0.28
C GLU A 352 26.95 21.05 1.48
N TYR A 353 25.77 21.64 1.67
CA TYR A 353 25.42 22.51 2.77
C TYR A 353 23.93 22.38 3.08
N SER A 354 23.61 22.26 4.37
CA SER A 354 22.24 22.22 4.85
C SER A 354 21.77 23.65 5.13
N ILE A 355 20.95 24.18 4.23
CA ILE A 355 20.23 25.45 4.41
C ILE A 355 19.31 25.32 5.63
N LYS A 356 19.27 26.36 6.47
CA LYS A 356 18.52 26.39 7.74
C LYS A 356 17.28 27.27 7.66
N ASP A 357 17.34 28.34 6.87
CA ASP A 357 16.22 29.26 6.70
C ASP A 357 15.10 28.62 5.87
N VAL A 358 13.88 28.63 6.44
CA VAL A 358 12.71 27.96 5.86
C VAL A 358 12.19 28.70 4.62
N ASN A 359 12.20 30.04 4.65
CA ASN A 359 11.71 30.85 3.54
C ASN A 359 12.66 30.77 2.34
N PHE A 360 13.97 30.67 2.59
CA PHE A 360 14.96 30.45 1.55
C PHE A 360 14.83 29.06 0.92
N LEU A 361 14.59 28.02 1.73
CA LEU A 361 14.27 26.68 1.24
C LEU A 361 13.02 26.65 0.37
N GLU A 362 11.97 27.36 0.79
CA GLU A 362 10.71 27.47 0.04
C GLU A 362 10.92 28.18 -1.31
N LEU A 363 11.71 29.26 -1.35
CA LEU A 363 12.05 29.94 -2.60
C LEU A 363 12.74 29.00 -3.60
N LEU A 364 13.69 28.18 -3.13
CA LEU A 364 14.41 27.22 -3.96
C LEU A 364 13.58 25.98 -4.32
N ASN A 365 12.39 25.83 -3.73
CA ASN A 365 11.55 24.63 -3.79
C ASN A 365 12.29 23.37 -3.33
N TRP A 366 13.11 23.51 -2.29
CA TRP A 366 13.89 22.42 -1.69
C TRP A 366 13.33 21.92 -0.36
N ASN A 367 12.21 22.49 0.08
CA ASN A 367 11.39 21.98 1.19
C ASN A 367 10.47 20.83 0.77
N THR A 368 10.44 20.48 -0.53
CA THR A 368 9.64 19.39 -1.07
C THR A 368 10.52 18.24 -1.51
N TYR A 369 10.00 17.01 -1.38
CA TYR A 369 10.71 15.84 -1.86
C TYR A 369 10.96 15.90 -3.37
N PRO A 370 12.05 15.27 -3.86
CA PRO A 370 12.27 15.09 -5.29
C PRO A 370 11.09 14.39 -5.98
N ASN A 371 10.96 14.61 -7.28
CA ASN A 371 9.98 13.91 -8.10
C ASN A 371 10.25 12.39 -8.06
N VAL A 372 9.18 11.61 -7.99
CA VAL A 372 9.17 10.14 -8.04
C VAL A 372 10.10 9.58 -9.11
N ASN A 373 10.02 10.09 -10.34
CA ASN A 373 10.83 9.62 -11.46
C ASN A 373 12.33 9.79 -11.21
N THR A 374 12.73 10.86 -10.52
CA THR A 374 14.13 11.09 -10.16
C THR A 374 14.60 10.07 -9.12
N VAL A 375 13.78 9.80 -8.10
CA VAL A 375 14.11 8.80 -7.05
C VAL A 375 14.14 7.38 -7.62
N LEU A 376 13.26 7.05 -8.56
CA LEU A 376 13.26 5.74 -9.23
C LEU A 376 14.50 5.55 -10.12
N LYS A 377 14.97 6.62 -10.80
CA LYS A 377 16.25 6.59 -11.54
C LYS A 377 17.45 6.38 -10.60
N GLN A 378 17.43 6.97 -9.40
CA GLN A 378 18.45 6.72 -8.39
C GLN A 378 18.49 5.22 -8.00
N LEU A 379 17.32 4.63 -7.77
CA LEU A 379 17.20 3.20 -7.43
C LEU A 379 17.70 2.31 -8.57
N GLU A 380 17.36 2.65 -9.81
CA GLU A 380 17.84 1.97 -11.01
C GLU A 380 19.36 2.03 -11.16
N TYR A 381 19.97 3.20 -10.91
CA TYR A 381 21.43 3.36 -10.90
C TYR A 381 22.08 2.48 -9.82
N CYS A 382 21.52 2.45 -8.61
CA CYS A 382 21.98 1.57 -7.54
C CYS A 382 21.93 0.09 -7.95
N ARG A 383 20.84 -0.33 -8.62
CA ARG A 383 20.68 -1.70 -9.14
C ARG A 383 21.71 -2.05 -10.20
N GLU A 384 21.98 -1.15 -11.15
CA GLU A 384 23.01 -1.36 -12.17
C GLU A 384 24.40 -1.50 -11.56
N CYS A 385 24.75 -0.64 -10.60
CA CYS A 385 26.02 -0.69 -9.88
C CYS A 385 26.22 -2.02 -9.15
N VAL A 386 25.19 -2.53 -8.45
CA VAL A 386 25.23 -3.85 -7.81
C VAL A 386 25.40 -4.97 -8.84
N THR A 387 24.68 -4.90 -9.96
CA THR A 387 24.78 -5.90 -11.06
C THR A 387 26.18 -5.94 -11.66
N ARG A 388 26.84 -4.78 -11.78
CA ARG A 388 28.25 -4.64 -12.22
C ARG A 388 29.29 -5.00 -11.14
N LYS A 389 28.86 -5.50 -9.97
CA LYS A 389 29.71 -5.80 -8.81
C LYS A 389 30.49 -4.60 -8.27
N GLN A 390 29.94 -3.40 -8.44
CA GLN A 390 30.50 -2.13 -7.94
C GLN A 390 29.45 -1.37 -7.09
N PRO A 391 29.00 -1.94 -5.96
CA PRO A 391 27.97 -1.32 -5.14
C PRO A 391 28.47 0.01 -4.52
N PRO A 392 27.60 1.03 -4.42
CA PRO A 392 27.94 2.25 -3.69
C PRO A 392 28.26 1.97 -2.21
N ARG A 393 29.23 2.69 -1.63
CA ARG A 393 29.63 2.51 -0.22
C ARG A 393 28.47 2.66 0.77
N ASN A 394 27.50 3.53 0.48
CA ASN A 394 26.34 3.83 1.33
C ASN A 394 25.03 3.23 0.81
N LEU A 395 25.09 2.14 0.03
CA LEU A 395 23.93 1.54 -0.64
C LEU A 395 22.75 1.28 0.31
N GLN A 396 23.02 0.71 1.49
CA GLN A 396 21.99 0.38 2.47
C GLN A 396 21.26 1.63 3.01
N LEU A 397 22.01 2.69 3.31
CA LEU A 397 21.45 3.98 3.73
C LEU A 397 20.60 4.60 2.61
N ILE A 398 21.07 4.52 1.37
CA ILE A 398 20.34 5.01 0.18
C ILE A 398 19.01 4.28 0.02
N CYS A 399 19.03 2.94 0.02
CA CYS A 399 17.81 2.14 -0.11
C CYS A 399 16.84 2.42 1.04
N ASN A 400 17.33 2.53 2.28
CA ASN A 400 16.48 2.86 3.42
C ASN A 400 15.81 4.24 3.26
N SER A 401 16.55 5.27 2.83
CA SER A 401 15.96 6.59 2.54
C SER A 401 14.94 6.53 1.41
N ILE A 402 15.22 5.76 0.34
CA ILE A 402 14.26 5.55 -0.76
C ILE A 402 13.00 4.90 -0.22
N TYR A 403 13.07 3.80 0.54
CA TYR A 403 11.89 3.14 1.10
C TYR A 403 11.10 4.04 2.07
N THR A 404 11.77 4.87 2.87
CA THR A 404 11.09 5.90 3.69
C THR A 404 10.30 6.87 2.81
N TYR A 405 10.89 7.33 1.69
CA TYR A 405 10.20 8.19 0.73
C TYR A 405 9.01 7.46 0.08
N MET A 406 9.19 6.21 -0.36
CA MET A 406 8.10 5.39 -0.93
C MET A 406 6.95 5.20 0.07
N ASP A 407 7.26 4.95 1.35
CA ASP A 407 6.26 4.79 2.42
C ASP A 407 5.51 6.10 2.70
N SER A 408 6.20 7.24 2.59
CA SER A 408 5.56 8.55 2.71
C SER A 408 4.59 8.84 1.57
N ILE A 409 4.89 8.41 0.34
CA ILE A 409 3.98 8.54 -0.80
C ILE A 409 2.80 7.59 -0.65
N PHE A 410 3.07 6.33 -0.29
CA PHE A 410 2.05 5.32 -0.03
C PHE A 410 0.97 5.80 0.96
N ARG A 411 1.34 6.58 1.97
CA ARG A 411 0.41 7.11 2.97
C ARG A 411 -0.35 8.36 2.54
N ASN A 412 0.19 9.16 1.62
CA ASN A 412 -0.28 10.54 1.38
C ASN A 412 -0.76 10.81 -0.06
N ASP A 413 -0.33 10.03 -1.07
CA ASP A 413 -0.59 10.28 -2.49
C ASP A 413 -0.71 8.97 -3.28
N GLN A 414 -1.93 8.45 -3.37
CA GLN A 414 -2.22 7.16 -4.01
C GLN A 414 -1.91 7.17 -5.52
N ALA A 415 -2.15 8.28 -6.22
CA ALA A 415 -1.92 8.35 -7.67
C ALA A 415 -0.43 8.20 -8.00
N LYS A 416 0.44 8.93 -7.28
CA LYS A 416 1.90 8.76 -7.43
C LYS A 416 2.37 7.38 -6.99
N PHE A 417 1.72 6.79 -5.98
CA PHE A 417 2.04 5.42 -5.54
C PHE A 417 1.73 4.38 -6.63
N ASP A 418 0.61 4.52 -7.33
CA ASP A 418 0.24 3.63 -8.43
C ASP A 418 1.23 3.75 -9.60
N ASP A 419 1.64 4.97 -9.96
CA ASP A 419 2.70 5.21 -10.96
C ASP A 419 4.03 4.51 -10.58
N MET A 420 4.41 4.59 -9.29
CA MET A 420 5.59 3.90 -8.76
C MET A 420 5.47 2.39 -8.85
N LYS A 421 4.30 1.86 -8.49
CA LYS A 421 4.02 0.43 -8.51
C LYS A 421 4.10 -0.12 -9.92
N ASP A 422 3.55 0.60 -10.90
CA ASP A 422 3.64 0.24 -12.31
C ASP A 422 5.08 0.32 -12.84
N TYR A 423 5.84 1.36 -12.47
CA TYR A 423 7.25 1.47 -12.88
C TYR A 423 8.12 0.32 -12.36
N LEU A 424 7.86 -0.15 -11.13
CA LEU A 424 8.63 -1.19 -10.45
C LEU A 424 8.12 -2.61 -10.70
N LYS A 425 6.97 -2.77 -11.36
CA LYS A 425 6.40 -4.06 -11.71
C LYS A 425 7.42 -4.90 -12.50
N ASN A 426 7.59 -6.16 -12.10
CA ASN A 426 8.56 -7.12 -12.67
C ASN A 426 10.04 -6.67 -12.63
N LYS A 427 10.39 -5.61 -11.90
CA LYS A 427 11.78 -5.17 -11.72
C LYS A 427 12.32 -5.64 -10.37
N SER A 428 13.62 -5.89 -10.30
CA SER A 428 14.31 -6.14 -9.03
C SER A 428 14.63 -4.81 -8.36
N TRP A 429 14.04 -4.54 -7.21
CA TRP A 429 14.15 -3.24 -6.53
C TRP A 429 14.29 -3.34 -5.01
N ILE A 430 14.07 -4.53 -4.44
CA ILE A 430 14.21 -4.79 -3.01
C ILE A 430 15.63 -5.29 -2.74
N LEU A 431 16.40 -4.53 -1.95
CA LEU A 431 17.74 -4.91 -1.53
C LEU A 431 17.69 -6.03 -0.48
N CYS A 432 18.04 -7.25 -0.85
CA CYS A 432 18.21 -8.37 0.08
C CYS A 432 19.70 -8.71 0.17
N GLU A 433 20.28 -8.54 1.36
CA GLU A 433 21.71 -8.68 1.64
C GLU A 433 22.53 -7.73 0.74
N ASN A 434 23.10 -8.23 -0.36
CA ASN A 434 23.88 -7.47 -1.33
C ASN A 434 23.34 -7.56 -2.76
N THR A 435 22.09 -8.01 -2.94
CA THR A 435 21.47 -8.20 -4.26
C THR A 435 20.08 -7.61 -4.31
N PHE A 436 19.70 -7.05 -5.46
CA PHE A 436 18.32 -6.60 -5.68
C PHE A 436 17.44 -7.77 -6.13
N ARG A 437 16.27 -7.91 -5.51
CA ARG A 437 15.27 -8.95 -5.79
C ARG A 437 13.94 -8.30 -6.20
N SER A 438 13.16 -9.00 -7.02
CA SER A 438 11.78 -8.59 -7.35
C SER A 438 10.85 -8.87 -6.17
N ALA A 439 9.71 -8.18 -6.13
CA ALA A 439 8.70 -8.39 -5.08
C ALA A 439 8.23 -9.85 -5.00
N ASP A 440 8.11 -10.53 -6.14
CA ASP A 440 7.68 -11.95 -6.22
C ASP A 440 8.67 -12.90 -5.53
N ASN A 441 9.96 -12.54 -5.51
CA ASN A 441 11.04 -13.36 -4.96
C ASN A 441 11.35 -13.02 -3.49
N VAL A 442 10.53 -12.20 -2.82
CA VAL A 442 10.73 -11.80 -1.43
C VAL A 442 9.50 -12.15 -0.60
N VAL A 443 9.73 -12.71 0.59
CA VAL A 443 8.67 -13.04 1.57
C VAL A 443 9.01 -12.48 2.94
N ILE A 444 7.99 -12.12 3.72
CA ILE A 444 8.15 -11.58 5.07
C ILE A 444 8.62 -12.68 6.03
N ASP A 445 7.89 -13.80 6.07
CA ASP A 445 8.21 -14.94 6.90
C ASP A 445 8.74 -16.11 6.08
N LEU A 446 10.07 -16.26 6.09
CA LEU A 446 10.76 -17.43 5.57
C LEU A 446 11.15 -18.38 6.72
N PRO A 447 10.78 -19.67 6.66
CA PRO A 447 11.21 -20.67 7.64
C PRO A 447 12.74 -20.75 7.74
N LYS A 448 13.28 -20.80 8.97
CA LYS A 448 14.73 -20.85 9.24
C LYS A 448 15.45 -22.04 8.57
N LYS A 449 14.71 -23.08 8.18
CA LYS A 449 15.25 -24.29 7.53
C LYS A 449 15.54 -24.09 6.03
N LEU A 450 15.01 -23.02 5.42
CA LEU A 450 15.15 -22.69 4.00
C LEU A 450 16.14 -21.53 3.75
N THR A 451 16.83 -21.04 4.78
CA THR A 451 17.79 -19.94 4.64
C THR A 451 19.15 -20.48 4.18
N GLY A 452 19.32 -20.63 2.86
CA GLY A 452 20.60 -20.89 2.20
C GLY A 452 20.94 -19.80 1.19
N ASN A 453 22.24 -19.55 0.95
CA ASN A 453 22.74 -18.47 0.09
C ASN A 453 22.30 -18.57 -1.39
N ASP A 454 21.82 -19.74 -1.83
CA ASP A 454 21.35 -20.00 -3.21
C ASP A 454 19.82 -20.12 -3.34
N SER A 455 19.05 -19.61 -2.37
CA SER A 455 17.59 -19.62 -2.44
C SER A 455 17.03 -18.65 -3.48
N LEU A 456 16.12 -19.13 -4.34
CA LEU A 456 15.35 -18.32 -5.30
C LEU A 456 14.46 -17.28 -4.60
N VAL A 457 14.05 -17.55 -3.37
CA VAL A 457 13.24 -16.69 -2.52
C VAL A 457 14.05 -16.18 -1.34
N SER A 458 14.04 -14.87 -1.13
CA SER A 458 14.76 -14.19 -0.05
C SER A 458 13.81 -13.74 1.06
N LYS A 459 14.27 -13.79 2.30
CA LYS A 459 13.54 -13.18 3.42
C LYS A 459 13.68 -11.66 3.35
N LEU A 460 12.59 -10.93 3.58
CA LEU A 460 12.64 -9.48 3.74
C LEU A 460 13.56 -9.13 4.93
N PRO A 461 14.60 -8.30 4.72
CA PRO A 461 15.51 -7.91 5.79
C PRO A 461 14.78 -7.31 7.00
N ILE A 462 15.21 -7.68 8.21
CA ILE A 462 14.57 -7.25 9.47
C ILE A 462 14.54 -5.72 9.61
N GLU A 463 15.54 -5.04 9.05
CA GLU A 463 15.66 -3.58 9.04
C GLU A 463 14.49 -2.89 8.33
N TYR A 464 13.83 -3.58 7.40
CA TYR A 464 12.73 -3.05 6.61
C TYR A 464 11.36 -3.33 7.21
N LYS A 465 11.31 -3.90 8.42
CA LYS A 465 10.07 -4.23 9.14
C LYS A 465 9.15 -3.02 9.32
N GLN A 466 9.69 -1.81 9.43
CA GLN A 466 8.90 -0.58 9.54
C GLN A 466 8.09 -0.24 8.28
N PHE A 467 8.48 -0.77 7.11
CA PHE A 467 7.83 -0.55 5.82
C PHE A 467 7.00 -1.75 5.36
N ILE A 468 6.64 -2.67 6.25
CA ILE A 468 6.00 -3.94 5.89
C ILE A 468 4.70 -3.74 5.07
N ASN A 469 3.91 -2.71 5.40
CA ASN A 469 2.67 -2.40 4.69
C ASN A 469 2.92 -1.90 3.26
N LEU A 470 3.95 -1.07 3.08
CA LEU A 470 4.42 -0.64 1.76
C LEU A 470 4.81 -1.85 0.90
N PHE A 471 5.66 -2.73 1.44
CA PHE A 471 6.13 -3.91 0.71
C PHE A 471 4.97 -4.83 0.32
N LYS A 472 4.00 -5.07 1.22
CA LYS A 472 2.77 -5.81 0.90
C LYS A 472 1.97 -5.16 -0.23
N ALA A 473 1.76 -3.85 -0.16
CA ALA A 473 1.03 -3.11 -1.20
C ALA A 473 1.72 -3.16 -2.58
N MET A 474 3.05 -3.28 -2.58
CA MET A 474 3.90 -3.46 -3.76
C MET A 474 4.03 -4.92 -4.23
N GLY A 475 3.35 -5.88 -3.59
CA GLY A 475 3.29 -7.28 -4.02
C GLY A 475 4.20 -8.26 -3.27
N VAL A 476 4.89 -7.83 -2.20
CA VAL A 476 5.65 -8.75 -1.33
C VAL A 476 4.70 -9.60 -0.50
N ARG A 477 4.94 -10.91 -0.49
CA ARG A 477 4.04 -11.89 0.12
C ARG A 477 4.35 -12.11 1.60
N ASP A 478 3.32 -12.45 2.36
CA ASP A 478 3.43 -12.73 3.80
C ASP A 478 4.24 -13.98 4.11
N LYS A 479 3.97 -15.06 3.37
CA LYS A 479 4.58 -16.37 3.54
C LYS A 479 4.97 -16.94 2.19
N ILE A 480 5.88 -17.91 2.21
CA ILE A 480 6.20 -18.72 1.03
C ILE A 480 5.01 -19.61 0.65
N GLU A 481 4.80 -19.78 -0.65
CA GLU A 481 3.75 -20.65 -1.19
C GLU A 481 4.34 -21.96 -1.72
N ALA A 482 3.51 -22.98 -1.88
CA ALA A 482 3.92 -24.28 -2.41
C ALA A 482 4.60 -24.18 -3.78
N LYS A 483 4.14 -23.27 -4.65
CA LYS A 483 4.71 -23.04 -6.00
C LYS A 483 6.19 -22.63 -5.98
N ASP A 484 6.60 -21.85 -4.99
CA ASP A 484 7.99 -21.40 -4.87
C ASP A 484 8.91 -22.54 -4.45
N LEU A 485 8.43 -23.37 -3.52
CA LEU A 485 9.13 -24.57 -3.05
C LEU A 485 9.25 -25.61 -4.17
N ILE A 486 8.21 -25.75 -5.01
CA ILE A 486 8.26 -26.59 -6.22
C ILE A 486 9.37 -26.10 -7.17
N LEU A 487 9.47 -24.78 -7.40
CA LEU A 487 10.51 -24.21 -8.26
C LEU A 487 11.92 -24.46 -7.70
N VAL A 488 12.11 -24.35 -6.37
CA VAL A 488 13.38 -24.69 -5.71
C VAL A 488 13.78 -26.14 -5.98
N ILE A 489 12.84 -27.09 -5.88
CA ILE A 489 13.11 -28.50 -6.17
C ILE A 489 13.47 -28.69 -7.66
N ARG A 490 12.76 -28.03 -8.59
CA ARG A 490 13.05 -28.14 -10.03
C ARG A 490 14.44 -27.62 -10.41
N ASN A 491 14.84 -26.47 -9.86
CA ASN A 491 16.14 -25.87 -10.18
C ASN A 491 17.33 -26.70 -9.67
N MET A 492 17.13 -27.61 -8.71
CA MET A 492 18.16 -28.58 -8.33
C MET A 492 18.49 -29.57 -9.45
N VAL A 493 17.63 -29.69 -10.47
CA VAL A 493 17.67 -30.70 -11.54
C VAL A 493 17.76 -30.07 -12.95
N GLU A 494 17.54 -28.76 -13.12
CA GLU A 494 17.46 -28.04 -14.42
C GLU A 494 18.66 -28.22 -15.39
N LYS A 495 19.76 -28.86 -14.97
CA LYS A 495 20.91 -29.17 -15.83
C LYS A 495 21.09 -30.66 -16.18
N ASP A 496 20.42 -31.57 -15.48
CA ASP A 496 20.50 -33.02 -15.70
C ASP A 496 19.29 -33.74 -15.03
N GLU A 497 18.29 -34.13 -15.83
CA GLU A 497 17.05 -34.80 -15.38
C GLU A 497 17.30 -36.14 -14.68
N ASN A 498 18.46 -36.77 -14.90
CA ASN A 498 18.84 -38.04 -14.28
C ASN A 498 19.94 -37.89 -13.23
N LYS A 499 20.16 -36.68 -12.70
CA LYS A 499 21.14 -36.45 -11.63
C LYS A 499 20.85 -37.35 -10.43
N ASN A 500 21.81 -38.23 -10.10
CA ASN A 500 21.77 -39.01 -8.88
C ASN A 500 22.10 -38.09 -7.69
N LEU A 501 21.14 -37.89 -6.80
CA LEU A 501 21.26 -37.00 -5.65
C LEU A 501 22.04 -37.66 -4.53
N SER A 502 22.89 -36.87 -3.86
CA SER A 502 23.50 -37.27 -2.59
C SER A 502 22.45 -37.40 -1.48
N ILE A 503 22.74 -38.20 -0.45
CA ILE A 503 21.84 -38.39 0.71
C ILE A 503 21.47 -37.06 1.37
N GLU A 504 22.40 -36.10 1.40
CA GLU A 504 22.15 -34.78 2.00
C GLU A 504 21.22 -33.92 1.13
N GLU A 505 21.35 -33.98 -0.20
CA GLU A 505 20.40 -33.35 -1.11
C GLU A 505 19.00 -33.98 -1.00
N ILE A 506 18.92 -35.31 -0.88
CA ILE A 506 17.64 -36.01 -0.67
C ILE A 506 16.98 -35.56 0.64
N LYS A 507 17.72 -35.47 1.74
CA LYS A 507 17.19 -34.94 3.01
C LYS A 507 16.66 -33.52 2.85
N ASN A 508 17.37 -32.66 2.13
CA ASN A 508 16.92 -31.29 1.87
C ASN A 508 15.61 -31.27 1.07
N VAL A 509 15.50 -32.10 0.01
CA VAL A 509 14.26 -32.21 -0.78
C VAL A 509 13.11 -32.74 0.09
N VAL A 510 13.33 -33.78 0.89
CA VAL A 510 12.30 -34.33 1.79
C VAL A 510 11.84 -33.29 2.80
N GLN A 511 12.75 -32.49 3.37
CA GLN A 511 12.38 -31.38 4.25
C GLN A 511 11.52 -30.32 3.55
N ILE A 512 11.81 -30.01 2.28
CA ILE A 512 10.97 -29.10 1.48
C ILE A 512 9.59 -29.72 1.25
N LEU A 513 9.51 -31.02 0.94
CA LEU A 513 8.24 -31.75 0.78
C LEU A 513 7.40 -31.74 2.05
N ASP A 514 8.02 -31.89 3.22
CA ASP A 514 7.33 -31.82 4.52
C ASP A 514 6.72 -30.43 4.78
N GLU A 515 7.42 -29.36 4.38
CA GLU A 515 6.88 -27.99 4.48
C GLU A 515 5.75 -27.76 3.47
N ILE A 516 5.83 -28.28 2.24
CA ILE A 516 4.74 -28.24 1.26
C ILE A 516 3.49 -28.97 1.80
N ALA A 517 3.69 -30.17 2.36
CA ALA A 517 2.64 -30.95 3.03
C ALA A 517 2.00 -30.16 4.19
N THR A 518 2.80 -29.45 4.98
CA THR A 518 2.28 -28.62 6.08
C THR A 518 1.48 -27.41 5.57
N LEU A 519 1.87 -26.82 4.45
CA LEU A 519 1.16 -25.70 3.82
C LEU A 519 -0.20 -26.12 3.23
N GLN A 520 -0.29 -27.32 2.63
CA GLN A 520 -1.55 -27.92 2.15
C GLN A 520 -2.63 -27.96 3.25
N ILE A 521 -2.26 -28.32 4.49
CA ILE A 521 -3.21 -28.38 5.62
C ILE A 521 -3.75 -27.01 6.04
N ARG A 522 -2.94 -25.95 5.91
CA ARG A 522 -3.31 -24.61 6.41
C ARG A 522 -4.36 -23.90 5.54
N ASP A 523 -4.51 -24.34 4.29
CA ASP A 523 -5.37 -23.71 3.28
C ASP A 523 -6.73 -24.42 3.07
N PHE A 524 -7.16 -25.30 3.99
CA PHE A 524 -8.43 -26.04 3.91
C PHE A 524 -9.67 -25.10 3.95
N LYS A 525 -10.00 -24.45 2.82
CA LYS A 525 -11.30 -23.80 2.60
C LYS A 525 -11.86 -23.86 1.17
N GLU A 526 -11.15 -24.37 0.16
CA GLU A 526 -11.73 -24.50 -1.19
C GLU A 526 -11.46 -25.88 -1.81
N GLU A 527 -12.45 -26.39 -2.55
CA GLU A 527 -12.47 -27.69 -3.21
C GLU A 527 -11.38 -27.81 -4.28
N ASN A 528 -10.64 -28.93 -4.24
CA ASN A 528 -9.89 -29.56 -5.35
C ASN A 528 -9.12 -28.66 -6.33
N ASP A 529 -8.18 -27.87 -5.83
CA ASP A 529 -7.21 -27.14 -6.65
C ASP A 529 -6.01 -28.04 -7.03
N THR A 530 -6.25 -29.05 -7.88
CA THR A 530 -5.24 -30.02 -8.33
C THR A 530 -4.07 -29.39 -9.12
N GLU A 531 -4.19 -28.13 -9.54
CA GLU A 531 -3.12 -27.41 -10.24
C GLU A 531 -1.98 -26.96 -9.32
N ARG A 532 -2.21 -26.82 -8.00
CA ARG A 532 -1.21 -26.27 -7.05
C ARG A 532 0.07 -27.10 -6.91
N LEU A 533 -0.02 -28.42 -7.12
CA LEU A 533 1.13 -29.35 -7.02
C LEU A 533 1.75 -29.69 -8.39
N ASN A 534 1.35 -29.00 -9.46
CA ASN A 534 1.79 -29.33 -10.81
C ASN A 534 3.32 -29.28 -10.93
N GLY A 535 3.88 -30.38 -11.44
CA GLY A 535 5.32 -30.63 -11.60
C GLY A 535 6.13 -30.53 -10.31
N LEU A 536 5.53 -30.89 -9.16
CA LEU A 536 6.28 -31.25 -7.97
C LEU A 536 7.06 -32.55 -8.24
N LEU A 537 8.35 -32.54 -7.94
CA LEU A 537 9.20 -33.73 -8.05
C LEU A 537 9.49 -34.31 -6.67
N VAL A 538 9.51 -35.63 -6.57
CA VAL A 538 9.70 -36.40 -5.34
C VAL A 538 10.90 -37.34 -5.52
N PRO A 539 11.79 -37.47 -4.52
CA PRO A 539 12.91 -38.40 -4.59
C PRO A 539 12.41 -39.84 -4.61
N SER A 540 12.95 -40.63 -5.53
CA SER A 540 12.70 -42.06 -5.64
C SER A 540 13.71 -42.89 -4.85
N ALA A 541 13.42 -44.18 -4.66
CA ALA A 541 14.35 -45.16 -4.08
C ALA A 541 15.66 -45.33 -4.88
N LYS A 542 15.70 -44.83 -6.13
CA LYS A 542 16.89 -44.79 -6.99
C LYS A 542 17.67 -43.47 -6.90
N ASN A 543 17.36 -42.63 -5.90
CA ASN A 543 18.01 -41.34 -5.65
C ASN A 543 17.87 -40.31 -6.79
N VAL A 544 16.84 -40.46 -7.63
CA VAL A 544 16.48 -39.50 -8.68
C VAL A 544 15.11 -38.88 -8.39
N LEU A 545 14.89 -37.63 -8.79
CA LEU A 545 13.62 -36.94 -8.63
C LEU A 545 12.63 -37.34 -9.75
N VAL A 546 11.43 -37.77 -9.37
CA VAL A 546 10.38 -38.24 -10.29
C VAL A 546 9.12 -37.41 -10.03
N ASP A 547 8.35 -37.13 -11.08
CA ASP A 547 7.07 -36.41 -10.97
C ASP A 547 6.12 -37.10 -9.98
N LEU A 548 5.48 -36.31 -9.12
CA LEU A 548 4.50 -36.74 -8.11
C LEU A 548 3.44 -37.69 -8.69
N ARG A 549 3.02 -37.50 -9.94
CA ARG A 549 1.97 -38.28 -10.61
C ARG A 549 2.44 -39.67 -11.06
N ASN A 550 3.75 -39.86 -11.19
CA ASN A 550 4.35 -41.08 -11.70
C ASN A 550 5.05 -41.90 -10.61
N ILE A 551 5.09 -41.40 -9.37
CA ILE A 551 5.79 -42.01 -8.25
C ILE A 551 4.80 -42.44 -7.15
N HIS A 552 5.09 -43.58 -6.53
CA HIS A 552 4.18 -44.22 -5.59
C HIS A 552 4.80 -44.30 -4.21
N TYR A 553 4.00 -44.08 -3.18
CA TYR A 553 4.42 -44.30 -1.80
C TYR A 553 4.40 -45.81 -1.49
N ASP A 554 5.50 -46.34 -0.94
CA ASP A 554 5.60 -47.75 -0.54
C ASP A 554 4.86 -48.00 0.78
N ASP A 555 3.54 -48.21 0.68
CA ASP A 555 2.69 -48.66 1.77
C ASP A 555 2.64 -50.19 1.92
N MET A 556 3.27 -50.92 0.99
CA MET A 556 3.29 -52.38 0.94
C MET A 556 4.46 -52.98 1.70
N GLY A 557 5.57 -52.24 1.86
CA GLY A 557 6.74 -52.71 2.62
C GLY A 557 7.20 -54.07 2.10
N ASN A 558 7.47 -55.04 2.97
CA ASN A 558 7.98 -56.36 2.55
C ASN A 558 6.93 -57.28 1.90
N ARG A 559 5.70 -56.81 1.63
CA ARG A 559 4.63 -57.61 0.99
C ARG A 559 4.84 -57.83 -0.51
N LEU A 560 5.68 -57.01 -1.13
CA LEU A 560 6.17 -57.16 -2.49
C LEU A 560 7.68 -57.35 -2.39
N ASP A 561 8.23 -58.29 -3.16
CA ASP A 561 9.68 -58.45 -3.23
C ASP A 561 10.33 -57.30 -4.03
N ASP A 562 11.65 -57.17 -3.92
CA ASP A 562 12.39 -56.08 -4.57
C ASP A 562 12.31 -56.14 -6.11
N GLU A 563 12.04 -57.32 -6.68
CA GLU A 563 11.94 -57.55 -8.11
C GLU A 563 10.58 -57.04 -8.64
N GLU A 564 9.49 -57.30 -7.92
CA GLU A 564 8.16 -56.76 -8.20
C GLU A 564 8.09 -55.26 -7.97
N LYS A 565 8.72 -54.76 -6.90
CA LYS A 565 8.84 -53.32 -6.61
C LYS A 565 9.59 -52.57 -7.70
N SER A 566 10.59 -53.19 -8.32
CA SER A 566 11.40 -52.56 -9.38
C SER A 566 10.58 -52.13 -10.62
N LYS A 567 9.38 -52.71 -10.79
CA LYS A 567 8.43 -52.40 -11.88
C LYS A 567 7.73 -51.06 -11.71
N TYR A 568 7.78 -50.49 -10.50
CA TYR A 568 7.11 -49.23 -10.16
C TYR A 568 8.15 -48.17 -9.75
N ALA A 569 7.87 -46.90 -10.04
CA ALA A 569 8.65 -45.81 -9.47
C ALA A 569 8.20 -45.58 -8.03
N ILE A 570 9.06 -45.95 -7.07
CA ILE A 570 8.77 -45.90 -5.64
C ILE A 570 9.49 -44.69 -5.00
N ALA A 571 8.79 -43.98 -4.13
CA ALA A 571 9.33 -42.87 -3.35
C ALA A 571 10.45 -43.31 -2.40
N HIS A 572 11.44 -42.44 -2.18
CA HIS A 572 12.57 -42.70 -1.29
C HIS A 572 12.06 -42.97 0.14
N SER A 573 12.71 -43.89 0.86
CA SER A 573 12.34 -44.31 2.23
C SER A 573 12.35 -43.20 3.29
N LEU A 574 12.86 -42.01 2.95
CA LEU A 574 12.87 -40.83 3.82
C LEU A 574 11.57 -40.03 3.71
N VAL A 575 10.80 -40.21 2.63
CA VAL A 575 9.47 -39.63 2.49
C VAL A 575 8.56 -40.29 3.51
N SER A 576 8.05 -39.51 4.46
CA SER A 576 7.23 -40.05 5.53
C SER A 576 5.81 -40.36 5.05
N ARG A 577 5.11 -41.25 5.76
CA ARG A 577 3.68 -41.54 5.51
C ARG A 577 2.83 -40.27 5.60
N TYR A 578 3.19 -39.35 6.50
CA TYR A 578 2.52 -38.07 6.65
C TYR A 578 2.67 -37.24 5.37
N THR A 579 3.90 -37.03 4.90
CA THR A 579 4.21 -36.28 3.67
C THR A 579 3.49 -36.86 2.46
N ALA A 580 3.54 -38.19 2.30
CA ALA A 580 2.89 -38.86 1.19
C ALA A 580 1.36 -38.71 1.20
N LYS A 581 0.74 -38.77 2.39
CA LYS A 581 -0.70 -38.58 2.54
C LYS A 581 -1.12 -37.15 2.20
N GLU A 582 -0.46 -36.15 2.77
CA GLU A 582 -0.84 -34.74 2.60
C GLU A 582 -0.51 -34.19 1.20
N LEU A 583 0.46 -34.78 0.50
CA LEU A 583 0.72 -34.49 -0.92
C LEU A 583 -0.20 -35.27 -1.88
N ASN A 584 -1.13 -36.07 -1.37
CA ASN A 584 -1.99 -36.96 -2.16
C ASN A 584 -1.17 -37.85 -3.12
N MET A 585 -0.10 -38.45 -2.62
CA MET A 585 0.65 -39.44 -3.39
C MET A 585 -0.22 -40.69 -3.61
N GLN A 586 -0.19 -41.24 -4.82
CA GLN A 586 -0.80 -42.55 -5.07
C GLN A 586 -0.02 -43.60 -4.26
N THR A 587 -0.73 -44.44 -3.52
CA THR A 587 -0.10 -45.57 -2.86
C THR A 587 0.22 -46.66 -3.87
N LEU A 588 1.26 -47.45 -3.61
CA LEU A 588 1.59 -48.59 -4.46
C LEU A 588 0.40 -49.57 -4.55
N THR A 589 -0.32 -49.76 -3.44
CA THR A 589 -1.60 -50.49 -3.41
C THR A 589 -2.62 -49.93 -4.41
N GLY A 590 -2.84 -48.62 -4.41
CA GLY A 590 -3.82 -47.97 -5.27
C GLY A 590 -3.50 -48.11 -6.75
N LYS A 591 -2.22 -48.06 -7.13
CA LYS A 591 -1.81 -48.22 -8.53
C LYS A 591 -2.06 -49.64 -9.06
N ILE A 592 -1.86 -50.65 -8.22
CA ILE A 592 -2.13 -52.05 -8.57
C ILE A 592 -3.65 -52.27 -8.78
N CYS A 593 -4.50 -51.54 -8.05
CA CYS A 593 -5.95 -51.61 -8.21
C CYS A 593 -6.52 -50.79 -9.37
N ASP A 594 -5.77 -49.81 -9.89
CA ASP A 594 -6.17 -48.86 -10.95
C ASP A 594 -5.89 -49.37 -12.38
N THR A 595 -5.30 -50.56 -12.55
CA THR A 595 -5.19 -51.20 -13.87
C THR A 595 -6.57 -51.72 -14.30
N GLY A 596 -7.43 -50.79 -14.71
CA GLY A 596 -8.79 -51.01 -15.18
C GLY A 596 -8.80 -51.67 -16.55
N GLY A 597 -9.18 -52.95 -16.59
CA GLY A 597 -9.87 -53.50 -17.74
C GLY A 597 -11.28 -52.89 -17.81
N SER A 598 -11.56 -52.14 -18.89
CA SER A 598 -12.85 -51.90 -19.58
C SER A 598 -14.21 -51.88 -18.85
N SER A 599 -14.30 -51.74 -17.52
CA SER A 599 -15.56 -51.96 -16.77
C SER A 599 -15.99 -50.82 -15.83
N TRP A 600 -15.48 -49.60 -16.01
CA TRP A 600 -15.75 -48.47 -15.09
C TRP A 600 -15.97 -47.13 -15.85
N GLU A 601 -17.14 -46.50 -15.67
CA GLU A 601 -17.50 -45.14 -16.18
C GLU A 601 -18.08 -44.25 -15.06
N PRO A 602 -17.54 -43.04 -14.77
CA PRO A 602 -18.09 -42.12 -13.75
C PRO A 602 -18.74 -40.82 -14.30
N TYR A 603 -19.81 -40.29 -13.64
CA TYR A 603 -20.48 -38.98 -13.89
C TYR A 603 -21.21 -38.42 -12.62
N GLU A 604 -21.34 -37.09 -12.39
CA GLU A 604 -22.00 -36.46 -11.19
C GLU A 604 -22.71 -35.07 -11.37
N GLN A 605 -23.82 -34.84 -10.62
CA GLN A 605 -24.45 -33.56 -10.20
C GLN A 605 -25.30 -33.82 -8.90
N GLU A 606 -25.23 -33.03 -7.81
CA GLU A 606 -25.63 -33.50 -6.44
C GLU A 606 -26.87 -32.85 -5.74
N GLU A 607 -27.84 -33.68 -5.33
CA GLU A 607 -28.69 -33.55 -4.12
C GLU A 607 -28.25 -34.66 -3.12
N LEU A 608 -28.17 -34.38 -1.82
CA LEU A 608 -27.78 -35.40 -0.83
C LEU A 608 -28.84 -36.52 -0.73
N LEU A 609 -28.48 -37.73 -1.18
CA LEU A 609 -29.33 -38.94 -1.24
C LEU A 609 -30.13 -39.21 0.06
N THR A 610 -29.51 -38.99 1.22
CA THR A 610 -30.17 -39.18 2.53
C THR A 610 -31.34 -38.22 2.75
N THR A 611 -31.24 -36.98 2.26
CA THR A 611 -32.30 -35.97 2.38
C THR A 611 -33.49 -36.34 1.51
N ARG A 612 -33.22 -36.81 0.29
CA ARG A 612 -34.26 -37.27 -0.64
C ARG A 612 -35.06 -38.44 -0.06
N ILE A 613 -34.38 -39.45 0.48
CA ILE A 613 -35.03 -40.63 1.08
C ILE A 613 -35.82 -40.23 2.34
N LYS A 614 -35.28 -39.34 3.18
CA LYS A 614 -35.99 -38.84 4.36
C LYS A 614 -37.34 -38.22 3.97
N ASN A 615 -37.35 -37.32 2.98
CA ASN A 615 -38.60 -36.68 2.53
C ASN A 615 -39.60 -37.71 1.99
N ILE A 616 -39.12 -38.74 1.26
CA ILE A 616 -39.98 -39.82 0.78
C ILE A 616 -40.64 -40.55 1.95
N ILE A 617 -39.89 -40.97 2.97
CA ILE A 617 -40.48 -41.73 4.08
C ILE A 617 -41.34 -40.88 5.03
N GLU A 618 -41.23 -39.54 5.02
CA GLU A 618 -42.14 -38.67 5.78
C GLU A 618 -43.56 -38.67 5.20
N ASP A 619 -43.70 -38.89 3.89
CA ASP A 619 -44.99 -38.97 3.19
C ASP A 619 -45.66 -40.36 3.29
N TYR A 620 -44.93 -41.38 3.75
CA TYR A 620 -45.41 -42.77 3.83
C TYR A 620 -45.56 -43.23 5.29
N SER A 621 -46.60 -44.01 5.57
CA SER A 621 -46.79 -44.58 6.90
C SER A 621 -46.03 -45.90 7.03
N PRO A 622 -45.40 -46.19 8.19
CA PRO A 622 -44.81 -47.51 8.46
C PRO A 622 -45.78 -48.69 8.27
N LYS A 623 -47.10 -48.45 8.36
CA LYS A 623 -48.13 -49.47 8.12
C LYS A 623 -48.22 -49.93 6.66
N GLN A 624 -47.66 -49.18 5.72
CA GLN A 624 -47.74 -49.47 4.29
C GLN A 624 -46.59 -50.38 3.80
N ILE A 625 -45.52 -50.54 4.58
CA ILE A 625 -44.28 -51.24 4.16
C ILE A 625 -44.58 -52.62 3.53
N ILE A 626 -45.41 -53.43 4.18
CA ILE A 626 -45.73 -54.78 3.68
C ILE A 626 -46.50 -54.72 2.39
N ARG A 627 -47.45 -53.78 2.29
CA ARG A 627 -48.29 -53.65 1.10
C ARG A 627 -47.43 -53.31 -0.10
N GLU A 628 -46.47 -52.41 0.06
CA GLU A 628 -45.49 -52.07 -0.97
C GLU A 628 -44.65 -53.29 -1.38
N PHE A 629 -44.09 -54.04 -0.42
CA PHE A 629 -43.30 -55.24 -0.73
C PHE A 629 -44.15 -56.38 -1.32
N LEU A 630 -45.40 -56.52 -0.90
CA LEU A 630 -46.36 -57.50 -1.40
C LEU A 630 -46.81 -57.18 -2.83
N GLN A 631 -47.04 -55.89 -3.13
CA GLN A 631 -47.29 -55.40 -4.48
C GLN A 631 -46.07 -55.61 -5.38
N ASN A 632 -44.86 -55.27 -4.92
CA ASN A 632 -43.63 -55.53 -5.67
C ASN A 632 -43.46 -57.02 -6.00
N ALA A 633 -43.81 -57.91 -5.08
CA ALA A 633 -43.79 -59.35 -5.32
C ALA A 633 -44.86 -59.77 -6.35
N ASP A 634 -46.07 -59.21 -6.28
CA ASP A 634 -47.14 -59.47 -7.25
C ASP A 634 -46.78 -58.98 -8.66
N ASP A 635 -46.17 -57.79 -8.78
CA ASP A 635 -45.70 -57.21 -10.04
C ASP A 635 -44.54 -58.03 -10.65
N ALA A 636 -43.67 -58.57 -9.80
CA ALA A 636 -42.63 -59.54 -10.19
C ALA A 636 -43.20 -60.92 -10.57
N LYS A 637 -44.53 -61.09 -10.50
CA LYS A 637 -45.26 -62.34 -10.76
C LYS A 637 -44.90 -63.47 -9.80
N ALA A 638 -44.52 -63.14 -8.56
CA ALA A 638 -44.35 -64.13 -7.51
C ALA A 638 -45.69 -64.80 -7.18
N THR A 639 -45.62 -66.06 -6.77
CA THR A 639 -46.79 -66.83 -6.30
C THR A 639 -46.81 -66.96 -4.79
N ARG A 640 -45.66 -66.81 -4.13
CA ARG A 640 -45.53 -66.90 -2.68
C ARG A 640 -44.82 -65.67 -2.15
N PHE A 641 -45.35 -65.12 -1.07
CA PHE A 641 -44.76 -64.03 -0.32
C PHE A 641 -44.71 -64.39 1.16
N SER A 642 -43.56 -64.19 1.79
CA SER A 642 -43.36 -64.55 3.19
C SER A 642 -42.58 -63.48 3.92
N VAL A 643 -43.07 -63.07 5.08
CA VAL A 643 -42.33 -62.20 5.98
C VAL A 643 -41.92 -63.00 7.21
N ILE A 644 -40.67 -62.86 7.64
CA ILE A 644 -40.16 -63.44 8.88
C ILE A 644 -39.64 -62.30 9.75
N VAL A 645 -40.23 -62.12 10.92
CA VAL A 645 -39.67 -61.23 11.95
C VAL A 645 -38.67 -62.04 12.76
N ASP A 646 -37.39 -61.75 12.56
CA ASP A 646 -36.26 -62.43 13.17
C ASP A 646 -35.79 -61.69 14.42
N ARG A 647 -35.98 -62.33 15.58
CA ARG A 647 -35.58 -61.80 16.89
C ARG A 647 -34.18 -62.24 17.31
N ARG A 648 -33.49 -63.05 16.50
CA ARG A 648 -32.16 -63.55 16.85
C ARG A 648 -31.17 -62.40 16.90
N ASN A 649 -30.17 -62.56 17.75
CA ASN A 649 -29.08 -61.60 17.88
C ASN A 649 -27.76 -62.35 17.70
N HIS A 650 -26.97 -61.97 16.70
CA HIS A 650 -25.74 -62.67 16.34
C HIS A 650 -24.50 -61.99 16.94
N ILE A 651 -24.54 -61.70 18.25
CA ILE A 651 -23.46 -60.97 18.96
C ILE A 651 -22.10 -61.68 18.82
N ASN A 652 -22.07 -63.00 18.65
CA ASN A 652 -20.85 -63.79 18.59
C ASN A 652 -20.28 -64.00 17.17
N HIS A 653 -20.88 -63.40 16.12
CA HIS A 653 -20.49 -63.57 14.72
C HIS A 653 -20.15 -62.22 14.08
N LYS A 654 -18.93 -61.72 14.32
CA LYS A 654 -18.53 -60.33 14.00
C LYS A 654 -17.11 -60.17 13.46
N ASP A 655 -16.33 -61.25 13.38
CA ASP A 655 -14.90 -61.20 13.10
C ASP A 655 -14.59 -61.12 11.59
N SER A 656 -15.54 -61.56 10.75
CA SER A 656 -15.39 -61.67 9.29
C SER A 656 -16.52 -60.96 8.52
N LEU A 657 -16.69 -59.67 8.78
CA LEU A 657 -17.66 -58.78 8.13
C LEU A 657 -17.04 -58.01 6.94
N LEU A 658 -17.87 -57.43 6.08
CA LEU A 658 -17.41 -56.58 4.95
C LEU A 658 -16.74 -55.28 5.42
N ALA A 659 -17.17 -54.76 6.57
CA ALA A 659 -16.57 -53.64 7.27
C ALA A 659 -16.94 -53.71 8.76
N ASN A 660 -16.13 -53.10 9.62
CA ASN A 660 -16.34 -53.09 11.07
C ASN A 660 -17.70 -52.46 11.44
N GLU A 661 -18.14 -51.45 10.69
CA GLU A 661 -19.40 -50.75 10.94
C GLU A 661 -20.64 -51.66 10.74
N MET A 662 -20.52 -52.78 10.02
CA MET A 662 -21.63 -53.75 9.86
C MET A 662 -21.91 -54.58 11.11
N GLU A 663 -21.08 -54.49 12.14
CA GLU A 663 -21.27 -55.18 13.41
C GLU A 663 -22.65 -54.90 14.03
N GLU A 664 -23.09 -53.64 13.95
CA GLU A 664 -24.37 -53.15 14.47
C GLU A 664 -25.58 -53.78 13.75
N LEU A 665 -25.37 -54.35 12.55
CA LEU A 665 -26.42 -54.88 11.66
C LEU A 665 -26.54 -56.42 11.73
N GLN A 666 -25.79 -57.07 12.62
CA GLN A 666 -25.88 -58.52 12.87
C GLN A 666 -27.00 -58.90 13.85
N GLY A 667 -27.79 -57.93 14.31
CA GLY A 667 -28.89 -58.13 15.24
C GLY A 667 -30.22 -58.56 14.58
N PRO A 668 -31.34 -58.38 15.31
CA PRO A 668 -32.69 -58.64 14.82
C PRO A 668 -33.00 -57.97 13.48
N ALA A 669 -33.80 -58.63 12.65
CA ALA A 669 -34.09 -58.19 11.29
C ALA A 669 -35.50 -58.59 10.84
N ILE A 670 -35.96 -57.98 9.75
CA ILE A 670 -37.12 -58.48 8.99
C ILE A 670 -36.62 -59.09 7.70
N TRP A 671 -37.06 -60.32 7.44
CA TRP A 671 -36.84 -60.98 6.17
C TRP A 671 -38.11 -60.92 5.35
N ILE A 672 -38.00 -60.53 4.09
CA ILE A 672 -39.12 -60.49 3.16
C ILE A 672 -38.72 -61.33 1.95
N TYR A 673 -39.39 -62.46 1.77
CA TYR A 673 -39.15 -63.43 0.72
C TYR A 673 -40.29 -63.42 -0.29
N ASN A 674 -39.94 -63.56 -1.57
CA ASN A 674 -40.86 -64.01 -2.60
C ASN A 674 -40.15 -64.95 -3.58
N ASP A 675 -40.92 -65.77 -4.29
CA ASP A 675 -40.38 -66.82 -5.17
C ASP A 675 -40.17 -66.39 -6.63
N ALA A 676 -40.30 -65.10 -6.94
CA ALA A 676 -39.83 -64.55 -8.20
C ALA A 676 -38.35 -64.15 -8.09
N GLU A 677 -37.56 -64.38 -9.14
CA GLU A 677 -36.20 -63.87 -9.24
C GLU A 677 -36.23 -62.39 -9.67
N PHE A 678 -35.40 -61.57 -9.03
CA PHE A 678 -35.31 -60.13 -9.27
C PHE A 678 -34.59 -59.89 -10.59
N SER A 679 -35.28 -59.30 -11.58
CA SER A 679 -34.67 -59.07 -12.89
C SER A 679 -33.71 -57.87 -12.88
N GLU A 680 -32.81 -57.80 -13.87
CA GLU A 680 -31.95 -56.63 -14.03
C GLU A 680 -32.76 -55.34 -14.23
N LYS A 681 -33.91 -55.43 -14.91
CA LYS A 681 -34.83 -54.30 -15.08
C LYS A 681 -35.38 -53.81 -13.73
N ASP A 682 -35.72 -54.74 -12.83
CA ASP A 682 -36.20 -54.41 -11.48
C ASP A 682 -35.11 -53.78 -10.63
N PHE A 683 -33.86 -54.25 -10.78
CA PHE A 683 -32.70 -53.64 -10.11
C PHE A 683 -32.41 -52.22 -10.59
N GLN A 684 -32.45 -51.98 -11.89
CA GLN A 684 -32.30 -50.62 -12.43
C GLN A 684 -33.45 -49.70 -12.01
N ALA A 685 -34.67 -50.23 -11.87
CA ALA A 685 -35.81 -49.48 -11.33
C ALA A 685 -35.61 -49.12 -9.86
N LEU A 686 -35.05 -50.04 -9.04
CA LEU A 686 -34.75 -49.82 -7.63
C LEU A 686 -33.72 -48.69 -7.41
N LEU A 687 -32.74 -48.54 -8.30
CA LEU A 687 -31.72 -47.48 -8.22
C LEU A 687 -32.26 -46.08 -8.56
N LYS A 688 -33.36 -45.96 -9.31
CA LYS A 688 -33.93 -44.68 -9.76
C LYS A 688 -34.84 -44.07 -8.69
N ILE A 689 -34.25 -43.39 -7.71
CA ILE A 689 -35.01 -42.72 -6.65
C ILE A 689 -35.74 -41.48 -7.19
N GLY A 690 -37.07 -41.45 -7.10
CA GLY A 690 -37.88 -40.26 -7.37
C GLY A 690 -38.22 -39.98 -8.83
N ILE A 691 -37.72 -40.77 -9.77
CA ILE A 691 -38.23 -40.84 -11.14
C ILE A 691 -39.12 -42.08 -11.17
N GLY A 692 -40.43 -41.89 -10.97
CA GLY A 692 -41.37 -43.00 -11.16
C GLY A 692 -41.08 -43.65 -12.51
N GLY A 693 -41.15 -44.98 -12.59
CA GLY A 693 -40.89 -45.76 -13.80
C GLY A 693 -41.89 -45.53 -14.92
N LYS A 694 -42.23 -44.28 -15.24
CA LYS A 694 -42.80 -43.85 -16.50
C LYS A 694 -41.64 -43.36 -17.36
N SER A 695 -40.81 -44.27 -17.83
CA SER A 695 -40.10 -43.99 -19.07
C SER A 695 -41.17 -43.88 -20.16
N HIS A 696 -41.05 -42.86 -20.99
CA HIS A 696 -41.83 -42.65 -22.20
C HIS A 696 -41.60 -43.79 -23.21
N ASP A 697 -42.09 -44.98 -22.91
CA ASP A 697 -42.31 -46.04 -23.88
C ASP A 697 -43.82 -46.17 -24.04
N GLU A 698 -44.38 -45.48 -25.03
CA GLU A 698 -45.81 -45.42 -25.36
C GLU A 698 -46.37 -46.78 -25.88
N ASN A 699 -45.68 -47.90 -25.68
CA ASN A 699 -45.97 -49.18 -26.36
C ASN A 699 -46.07 -50.42 -25.47
N GLU A 700 -46.14 -50.30 -24.13
CA GLU A 700 -46.58 -51.42 -23.29
C GLU A 700 -47.75 -50.97 -22.42
N ASN A 701 -48.90 -51.65 -22.57
CA ASN A 701 -50.13 -51.42 -21.81
C ASN A 701 -49.86 -51.55 -20.30
N ASP A 702 -49.66 -50.40 -19.67
CA ASP A 702 -49.18 -50.21 -18.31
C ASP A 702 -50.28 -50.56 -17.30
N THR A 703 -50.29 -51.83 -16.88
CA THR A 703 -51.19 -52.37 -15.85
C THR A 703 -50.46 -52.63 -14.54
N ARG A 704 -49.28 -52.01 -14.35
CA ARG A 704 -48.53 -51.97 -13.09
C ARG A 704 -49.07 -50.82 -12.25
N ILE A 705 -50.05 -51.13 -11.39
CA ILE A 705 -50.61 -50.14 -10.46
C ILE A 705 -49.65 -50.01 -9.27
N GLY A 706 -48.56 -49.28 -9.47
CA GLY A 706 -47.59 -48.92 -8.44
C GLY A 706 -47.22 -47.45 -8.59
N LYS A 707 -47.72 -46.59 -7.71
CA LYS A 707 -47.43 -45.15 -7.71
C LYS A 707 -45.94 -44.94 -7.41
N PHE A 708 -45.16 -44.71 -8.46
CA PHE A 708 -43.76 -44.27 -8.45
C PHE A 708 -42.82 -45.33 -7.84
N GLY A 709 -41.58 -45.44 -8.31
CA GLY A 709 -40.56 -46.36 -7.77
C GLY A 709 -40.09 -45.98 -6.35
N LEU A 710 -41.03 -45.72 -5.45
CA LEU A 710 -40.87 -45.25 -4.08
C LEU A 710 -41.14 -46.37 -3.06
N GLY A 711 -41.83 -47.45 -3.45
CA GLY A 711 -42.27 -48.51 -2.52
C GLY A 711 -41.14 -49.22 -1.77
N PHE A 712 -39.97 -49.42 -2.40
CA PHE A 712 -38.80 -49.96 -1.70
C PHE A 712 -38.26 -49.01 -0.61
N ASN A 713 -38.36 -47.69 -0.80
CA ASN A 713 -37.83 -46.72 0.17
C ASN A 713 -38.54 -46.78 1.52
N CYS A 714 -39.75 -47.35 1.59
CA CYS A 714 -40.44 -47.66 2.84
C CYS A 714 -39.62 -48.60 3.76
N ALA A 715 -38.69 -49.39 3.20
CA ALA A 715 -37.72 -50.17 3.98
C ALA A 715 -36.91 -49.29 4.96
N PHE A 716 -36.66 -48.02 4.61
CA PHE A 716 -35.91 -47.10 5.44
C PHE A 716 -36.67 -46.61 6.69
N HIS A 717 -37.96 -46.92 6.84
CA HIS A 717 -38.60 -46.82 8.16
C HIS A 717 -37.97 -47.79 9.16
N ILE A 718 -37.44 -48.93 8.70
CA ILE A 718 -37.00 -50.05 9.52
C ILE A 718 -35.47 -50.10 9.64
N THR A 719 -34.76 -49.89 8.53
CA THR A 719 -33.32 -50.11 8.45
C THR A 719 -32.58 -48.96 7.76
N ASP A 720 -31.29 -48.81 8.01
CA ASP A 720 -30.40 -47.90 7.28
C ASP A 720 -29.54 -48.63 6.23
N LEU A 721 -29.53 -49.96 6.22
CA LEU A 721 -28.80 -50.80 5.27
C LEU A 721 -29.63 -52.02 4.85
N PRO A 722 -30.65 -51.84 3.98
CA PRO A 722 -31.32 -52.99 3.41
C PRO A 722 -30.38 -53.78 2.50
N SER A 723 -30.57 -55.09 2.47
CA SER A 723 -29.85 -55.99 1.58
C SER A 723 -30.81 -56.92 0.85
N LEU A 724 -30.41 -57.31 -0.36
CA LEU A 724 -31.22 -58.07 -1.30
C LEU A 724 -30.38 -59.22 -1.86
N VAL A 725 -30.91 -60.45 -1.80
CA VAL A 725 -30.34 -61.64 -2.42
C VAL A 725 -31.30 -62.15 -3.49
N SER A 726 -30.82 -62.29 -4.72
CA SER A 726 -31.58 -62.93 -5.81
C SER A 726 -30.66 -63.47 -6.90
N GLY A 727 -30.96 -64.67 -7.39
CA GLY A 727 -30.09 -65.38 -8.32
C GLY A 727 -28.71 -65.60 -7.71
N GLU A 728 -27.65 -65.20 -8.42
CA GLU A 728 -26.26 -65.29 -7.95
C GLU A 728 -25.76 -64.01 -7.26
N THR A 729 -26.62 -63.02 -7.07
CA THR A 729 -26.21 -61.68 -6.62
C THR A 729 -26.72 -61.33 -5.23
N ILE A 730 -25.89 -60.61 -4.48
CA ILE A 730 -26.26 -59.90 -3.26
C ILE A 730 -25.99 -58.42 -3.45
N ALA A 731 -26.94 -57.58 -3.06
CA ALA A 731 -26.82 -56.13 -3.05
C ALA A 731 -27.00 -55.57 -1.64
N PHE A 732 -26.20 -54.57 -1.30
CA PHE A 732 -26.31 -53.76 -0.09
C PHE A 732 -26.51 -52.31 -0.50
N ILE A 733 -27.48 -51.63 0.11
CA ILE A 733 -27.84 -50.26 -0.23
C ILE A 733 -27.58 -49.40 1.00
N ASP A 734 -26.58 -48.52 0.92
CA ASP A 734 -26.07 -47.70 2.03
C ASP A 734 -26.15 -46.21 1.70
N PRO A 735 -27.33 -45.57 1.75
CA PRO A 735 -27.45 -44.17 1.34
C PRO A 735 -26.59 -43.22 2.19
N HIS A 736 -26.20 -43.65 3.40
CA HIS A 736 -25.33 -42.91 4.29
C HIS A 736 -23.84 -43.02 3.94
N ALA A 737 -23.44 -43.97 3.09
CA ALA A 737 -22.05 -44.34 2.86
C ALA A 737 -21.31 -44.56 4.20
N LYS A 738 -21.93 -45.27 5.14
CA LYS A 738 -21.41 -45.53 6.50
C LYS A 738 -20.87 -46.95 6.65
N PHE A 739 -21.62 -47.94 6.18
CA PHE A 739 -21.44 -49.37 6.50
C PHE A 739 -20.61 -50.12 5.47
N LEU A 740 -20.58 -49.67 4.22
CA LEU A 740 -19.78 -50.31 3.17
C LEU A 740 -18.28 -49.96 3.29
N PRO A 741 -17.38 -50.88 2.88
CA PRO A 741 -15.94 -50.60 2.86
C PRO A 741 -15.61 -49.46 1.89
N ALA A 742 -14.57 -48.68 2.21
CA ALA A 742 -14.08 -47.62 1.33
C ALA A 742 -13.31 -48.21 0.14
N THR A 743 -13.56 -47.70 -1.07
CA THR A 743 -12.98 -48.18 -2.32
C THR A 743 -12.51 -47.01 -3.21
N GLY A 744 -11.57 -47.25 -4.15
CA GLY A 744 -11.11 -46.26 -5.13
C GLY A 744 -10.06 -45.26 -4.63
N TYR A 745 -9.63 -44.35 -5.52
CA TYR A 745 -8.74 -43.23 -5.18
C TYR A 745 -9.34 -41.88 -5.65
N PRO A 746 -9.56 -40.91 -4.74
CA PRO A 746 -9.40 -41.03 -3.29
C PRO A 746 -10.40 -42.05 -2.68
N PRO A 747 -10.10 -42.67 -1.52
CA PRO A 747 -10.99 -43.65 -0.89
C PRO A 747 -12.36 -43.03 -0.60
N ARG A 748 -13.41 -43.57 -1.23
CA ARG A 748 -14.79 -43.16 -1.01
C ARG A 748 -15.59 -44.36 -0.52
N LYS A 749 -16.38 -44.16 0.54
CA LYS A 749 -17.40 -45.14 0.92
C LYS A 749 -18.50 -45.11 -0.13
N LEU A 750 -18.84 -46.28 -0.65
CA LEU A 750 -19.87 -46.41 -1.67
C LEU A 750 -21.26 -46.25 -1.03
N LYS A 751 -22.22 -45.73 -1.80
CA LYS A 751 -23.63 -45.63 -1.37
C LYS A 751 -24.43 -46.92 -1.63
N GLY A 752 -23.79 -47.92 -2.23
CA GLY A 752 -24.35 -49.23 -2.52
C GLY A 752 -23.32 -50.11 -3.21
N ILE A 753 -23.48 -51.43 -3.10
CA ILE A 753 -22.66 -52.41 -3.81
C ILE A 753 -23.55 -53.59 -4.20
N ARG A 754 -23.34 -54.13 -5.41
CA ARG A 754 -23.89 -55.41 -5.86
C ARG A 754 -22.75 -56.30 -6.29
N MET A 755 -22.76 -57.56 -5.86
CA MET A 755 -21.70 -58.51 -6.15
C MET A 755 -22.29 -59.88 -6.48
N ASN A 756 -21.63 -60.61 -7.39
CA ASN A 756 -21.87 -62.03 -7.58
C ASN A 756 -21.23 -62.79 -6.39
N PHE A 757 -22.05 -63.39 -5.54
CA PHE A 757 -21.55 -64.01 -4.30
C PHE A 757 -20.86 -65.36 -4.55
N ILE A 758 -21.12 -65.99 -5.70
CA ILE A 758 -20.50 -67.25 -6.12
C ILE A 758 -19.08 -66.97 -6.62
N GLU A 759 -18.93 -66.07 -7.59
CA GLU A 759 -17.63 -65.68 -8.16
C GLU A 759 -16.69 -65.10 -7.10
N MET A 760 -17.23 -64.35 -6.15
CA MET A 760 -16.47 -63.72 -5.07
C MET A 760 -16.12 -64.67 -3.92
N GLU A 761 -16.53 -65.94 -3.98
CA GLU A 761 -16.46 -66.89 -2.86
C GLU A 761 -16.96 -66.26 -1.53
N PHE A 762 -18.09 -65.53 -1.58
CA PHE A 762 -18.53 -64.61 -0.52
C PHE A 762 -18.63 -65.29 0.85
N LYS A 763 -19.23 -66.50 0.91
CA LYS A 763 -19.34 -67.31 2.13
C LYS A 763 -18.00 -67.65 2.78
N LYS A 764 -16.98 -67.88 1.97
CA LYS A 764 -15.63 -68.26 2.42
C LYS A 764 -14.85 -67.05 2.92
N ARG A 765 -15.01 -65.89 2.25
CA ARG A 765 -14.30 -64.65 2.60
C ARG A 765 -14.95 -63.91 3.77
N PHE A 766 -16.28 -63.94 3.88
CA PHE A 766 -17.05 -63.24 4.90
C PHE A 766 -18.12 -64.14 5.57
N PRO A 767 -17.72 -65.24 6.25
CA PRO A 767 -18.65 -66.19 6.83
C PRO A 767 -19.60 -65.57 7.87
N ASP A 768 -19.13 -64.63 8.69
CA ASP A 768 -19.98 -63.96 9.68
C ASP A 768 -21.00 -63.03 9.01
N GLN A 769 -20.63 -62.37 7.90
CA GLN A 769 -21.59 -61.56 7.13
C GLN A 769 -22.72 -62.40 6.55
N CYS A 770 -22.42 -63.66 6.21
CA CYS A 770 -23.37 -64.62 5.64
C CYS A 770 -24.21 -65.34 6.69
N TYR A 771 -23.76 -65.38 7.95
CA TYR A 771 -24.35 -66.21 9.01
C TYR A 771 -25.87 -66.02 9.21
N PRO A 772 -26.43 -64.79 9.22
CA PRO A 772 -27.87 -64.59 9.43
C PRO A 772 -28.75 -65.24 8.35
N TYR A 773 -28.25 -65.27 7.11
CA TYR A 773 -28.96 -65.78 5.92
C TYR A 773 -29.03 -67.31 5.90
N ALA A 774 -28.05 -67.99 6.50
CA ALA A 774 -27.97 -69.46 6.49
C ALA A 774 -29.17 -70.14 7.18
N ALA A 775 -29.95 -69.40 7.96
CA ALA A 775 -31.20 -69.89 8.56
C ALA A 775 -32.42 -69.77 7.65
N ILE A 776 -32.31 -69.07 6.53
CA ILE A 776 -33.34 -69.01 5.50
C ILE A 776 -33.08 -70.14 4.52
N GLU A 777 -34.08 -71.00 4.34
CA GLU A 777 -33.97 -72.17 3.47
C GLU A 777 -33.56 -71.77 2.05
N GLY A 778 -32.55 -72.45 1.52
CA GLY A 778 -32.01 -72.20 0.17
C GLY A 778 -31.05 -71.02 0.06
N CYS A 779 -30.90 -70.17 1.09
CA CYS A 779 -30.04 -68.97 1.04
C CYS A 779 -28.70 -69.17 1.79
N ASP A 780 -27.89 -70.15 1.35
CA ASP A 780 -26.62 -70.47 2.00
C ASP A 780 -25.38 -69.93 1.26
N PHE A 781 -25.58 -69.14 0.20
CA PHE A 781 -24.57 -68.55 -0.69
C PHE A 781 -23.63 -69.56 -1.38
N THR A 782 -23.98 -70.85 -1.42
CA THR A 782 -23.17 -71.86 -2.15
C THR A 782 -23.62 -72.06 -3.60
N LYS A 783 -24.87 -71.68 -3.89
CA LYS A 783 -25.52 -71.76 -5.20
C LYS A 783 -26.46 -70.58 -5.38
N GLU A 784 -26.97 -70.43 -6.59
CA GLU A 784 -28.00 -69.43 -6.90
C GLU A 784 -29.22 -69.55 -5.99
N PHE A 785 -29.73 -68.41 -5.54
CA PHE A 785 -30.95 -68.32 -4.74
C PHE A 785 -32.16 -68.15 -5.67
N LYS A 786 -33.01 -69.18 -5.71
CA LYS A 786 -34.25 -69.22 -6.50
C LYS A 786 -35.37 -68.43 -5.83
N GLY A 787 -35.33 -67.12 -6.03
CA GLY A 787 -36.30 -66.15 -5.52
C GLY A 787 -35.64 -64.82 -5.17
N THR A 788 -36.34 -64.00 -4.41
CA THR A 788 -35.89 -62.68 -3.95
C THR A 788 -36.03 -62.63 -2.44
N LEU A 789 -34.93 -62.35 -1.74
CA LEU A 789 -34.89 -62.24 -0.29
C LEU A 789 -34.33 -60.90 0.12
N PHE A 790 -35.16 -60.08 0.77
CA PHE A 790 -34.73 -58.86 1.44
C PHE A 790 -34.43 -59.15 2.90
N ARG A 791 -33.34 -58.57 3.40
CA ARG A 791 -33.02 -58.49 4.83
C ARG A 791 -32.98 -57.04 5.26
N LEU A 792 -33.79 -56.71 6.26
CA LEU A 792 -33.91 -55.38 6.85
C LEU A 792 -33.46 -55.44 8.32
N PRO A 793 -32.16 -55.28 8.63
CA PRO A 793 -31.68 -55.21 10.02
C PRO A 793 -32.32 -54.03 10.76
N LEU A 794 -32.84 -54.26 11.96
CA LEU A 794 -33.55 -53.22 12.69
C LEU A 794 -32.60 -52.10 13.12
N ARG A 795 -33.01 -50.86 12.85
CA ARG A 795 -32.31 -49.66 13.32
C ARG A 795 -32.26 -49.65 14.85
N THR A 796 -31.07 -49.48 15.41
CA THR A 796 -30.83 -49.40 16.87
C THR A 796 -30.73 -47.96 17.37
N TYR A 797 -30.26 -47.04 16.53
CA TYR A 797 -30.07 -45.61 16.86
C TYR A 797 -30.63 -44.72 15.75
N LYS A 798 -30.98 -43.47 16.08
CA LYS A 798 -31.48 -42.48 15.10
C LYS A 798 -30.44 -42.22 13.99
N SER A 799 -30.89 -42.08 12.74
CA SER A 799 -30.05 -41.79 11.58
C SER A 799 -30.45 -40.47 10.90
N LYS A 800 -29.71 -40.02 9.86
CA LYS A 800 -30.13 -38.85 9.08
C LYS A 800 -31.37 -39.13 8.21
N ILE A 801 -31.68 -40.41 7.94
CA ILE A 801 -32.87 -40.81 7.18
C ILE A 801 -34.10 -40.85 8.08
N SER A 802 -34.01 -41.46 9.28
CA SER A 802 -35.15 -41.53 10.21
C SER A 802 -34.74 -41.37 11.67
N SER A 803 -35.52 -40.56 12.40
CA SER A 803 -35.39 -40.41 13.86
C SER A 803 -36.21 -41.43 14.67
N GLN A 804 -37.00 -42.28 14.00
CA GLN A 804 -37.84 -43.31 14.63
C GLN A 804 -37.08 -44.64 14.71
N VAL A 805 -37.10 -45.24 15.89
CA VAL A 805 -36.62 -46.60 16.15
C VAL A 805 -37.85 -47.43 16.52
N LEU A 806 -38.21 -48.39 15.66
CA LEU A 806 -39.37 -49.26 15.85
C LEU A 806 -38.98 -50.50 16.65
N GLU A 807 -39.74 -50.81 17.69
CA GLU A 807 -39.54 -52.05 18.44
C GLU A 807 -40.11 -53.26 17.69
N ILE A 808 -39.51 -54.43 17.92
CA ILE A 808 -39.93 -55.71 17.29
C ILE A 808 -41.43 -55.98 17.49
N ASN A 809 -41.99 -55.63 18.65
CA ASN A 809 -43.42 -55.87 18.93
C ASN A 809 -44.32 -54.90 18.15
N GLU A 810 -43.89 -53.66 17.92
CA GLU A 810 -44.61 -52.69 17.08
C GLU A 810 -44.61 -53.15 15.63
N ILE A 811 -43.46 -53.63 15.15
CA ILE A 811 -43.30 -54.25 13.84
C ILE A 811 -44.22 -55.46 13.72
N LEU A 812 -44.18 -56.42 14.65
CA LEU A 812 -45.09 -57.55 14.63
C LEU A 812 -46.56 -57.14 14.59
N GLY A 813 -46.94 -56.05 15.30
CA GLY A 813 -48.27 -55.46 15.21
C GLY A 813 -48.61 -54.98 13.79
N ILE A 814 -47.73 -54.16 13.20
CA ILE A 814 -47.87 -53.67 11.80
C ILE A 814 -48.06 -54.83 10.83
N PHE A 815 -47.30 -55.91 11.00
CA PHE A 815 -47.32 -57.06 10.11
C PHE A 815 -48.47 -58.03 10.37
N ASN A 816 -49.00 -58.06 11.59
CA ASN A 816 -50.17 -58.87 11.92
C ASN A 816 -51.48 -58.24 11.42
N ASP A 817 -51.56 -56.91 11.30
CA ASP A 817 -52.75 -56.19 10.81
C ASP A 817 -53.11 -56.55 9.35
N VAL A 818 -52.16 -57.03 8.54
CA VAL A 818 -52.39 -57.46 7.15
C VAL A 818 -53.28 -58.70 7.06
N GLN A 819 -53.31 -59.55 8.10
CA GLN A 819 -54.14 -60.75 8.12
C GLN A 819 -55.64 -60.45 7.88
N GLY A 820 -56.12 -59.27 8.29
CA GLY A 820 -57.55 -58.89 8.25
C GLY A 820 -57.98 -58.00 7.08
N ASN A 821 -57.07 -57.53 6.24
CA ASN A 821 -57.34 -56.42 5.31
C ASN A 821 -57.63 -56.85 3.85
N LYS A 822 -57.82 -58.15 3.60
CA LYS A 822 -58.27 -58.70 2.30
C LYS A 822 -57.41 -58.31 1.09
N GLU A 823 -56.14 -57.94 1.30
CA GLU A 823 -55.24 -57.49 0.23
C GLU A 823 -55.09 -58.54 -0.88
N MET A 824 -55.10 -59.83 -0.52
CA MET A 824 -55.01 -60.95 -1.47
C MET A 824 -56.11 -60.97 -2.55
N LEU A 825 -57.27 -60.34 -2.31
CA LEU A 825 -58.34 -60.25 -3.31
C LEU A 825 -57.98 -59.37 -4.50
N PHE A 826 -57.02 -58.46 -4.33
CA PHE A 826 -56.63 -57.45 -5.33
C PHE A 826 -55.32 -57.80 -6.04
N LEU A 827 -54.62 -58.83 -5.58
CA LEU A 827 -53.36 -59.30 -6.17
C LEU A 827 -53.65 -60.26 -7.32
N ARG A 828 -52.84 -60.23 -8.37
CA ARG A 828 -53.06 -61.02 -9.59
C ARG A 828 -52.30 -62.35 -9.58
N ASN A 829 -51.10 -62.36 -9.02
CA ASN A 829 -50.14 -63.45 -9.08
C ASN A 829 -49.95 -64.14 -7.72
N ILE A 830 -49.97 -63.40 -6.61
CA ILE A 830 -49.74 -63.97 -5.28
C ILE A 830 -50.83 -64.98 -4.91
N GLU A 831 -50.43 -66.19 -4.55
CA GLU A 831 -51.30 -67.32 -4.21
C GLU A 831 -51.24 -67.65 -2.73
N SER A 832 -50.15 -67.31 -2.07
CA SER A 832 -50.03 -67.39 -0.62
C SER A 832 -49.17 -66.27 -0.03
N CYS A 833 -49.60 -65.75 1.11
CA CYS A 833 -48.90 -64.76 1.90
C CYS A 833 -48.80 -65.26 3.35
N SER A 834 -47.64 -65.16 3.98
CA SER A 834 -47.43 -65.70 5.33
C SER A 834 -46.54 -64.83 6.19
N LEU A 835 -46.84 -64.77 7.48
CA LEU A 835 -46.01 -64.13 8.51
C LEU A 835 -45.48 -65.18 9.48
N TYR A 836 -44.17 -65.14 9.71
CA TYR A 836 -43.46 -65.98 10.66
C TYR A 836 -42.74 -65.13 11.71
N GLU A 837 -42.49 -65.74 12.87
CA GLU A 837 -41.63 -65.21 13.91
C GLU A 837 -40.51 -66.20 14.21
N MET A 838 -39.26 -65.74 14.11
CA MET A 838 -38.08 -66.57 14.34
C MET A 838 -37.37 -66.09 15.60
N LYS A 839 -37.38 -66.93 16.65
CA LYS A 839 -36.67 -66.68 17.92
C LYS A 839 -35.38 -67.50 18.04
N GLU A 840 -35.39 -68.69 17.45
CA GLU A 840 -34.26 -69.62 17.35
C GLU A 840 -34.06 -69.98 15.86
N GLN A 841 -33.40 -71.10 15.53
CA GLN A 841 -33.07 -71.43 14.14
C GLN A 841 -34.27 -71.77 13.22
N SER A 842 -35.47 -71.99 13.77
CA SER A 842 -36.66 -72.32 12.97
C SER A 842 -37.73 -71.21 13.04
N PRO A 843 -38.32 -70.82 11.89
CA PRO A 843 -39.40 -69.83 11.84
C PRO A 843 -40.73 -70.44 12.31
N ASN A 844 -41.42 -69.78 13.24
CA ASN A 844 -42.74 -70.18 13.74
C ASN A 844 -43.84 -69.42 13.02
N LEU A 845 -44.76 -70.12 12.36
CA LEU A 845 -45.88 -69.49 11.67
C LEU A 845 -46.76 -68.68 12.65
N ILE A 846 -47.06 -67.43 12.31
CA ILE A 846 -48.05 -66.60 12.99
C ILE A 846 -49.39 -66.75 12.27
N TRP A 847 -49.39 -66.43 10.97
CA TRP A 847 -50.53 -66.63 10.08
C TRP A 847 -50.09 -66.86 8.63
N GLN A 848 -50.94 -67.52 7.85
CA GLN A 848 -50.81 -67.70 6.41
C GLN A 848 -52.19 -67.53 5.76
N ALA A 849 -52.26 -66.73 4.71
CA ALA A 849 -53.39 -66.69 3.79
C ALA A 849 -52.99 -67.43 2.51
N LYS A 850 -53.84 -68.34 2.02
CA LYS A 850 -53.59 -69.13 0.80
C LYS A 850 -54.86 -69.32 0.00
N ILE A 851 -54.76 -69.30 -1.32
CA ILE A 851 -55.86 -69.64 -2.21
C ILE A 851 -55.87 -71.15 -2.45
N ASN A 852 -56.96 -71.82 -2.07
CA ASN A 852 -57.10 -73.27 -2.19
C ASN A 852 -57.50 -73.70 -3.61
N ASN A 853 -58.35 -72.92 -4.28
CA ASN A 853 -58.90 -73.25 -5.60
C ASN A 853 -58.12 -72.62 -6.76
N ILE A 854 -56.81 -72.41 -6.61
CA ILE A 854 -55.99 -71.62 -7.54
C ILE A 854 -56.04 -72.12 -8.99
N ALA A 855 -56.12 -73.45 -9.19
CA ALA A 855 -56.24 -74.07 -10.51
C ALA A 855 -57.49 -73.62 -11.29
N SER A 856 -58.53 -73.15 -10.59
CA SER A 856 -59.78 -72.69 -11.19
C SER A 856 -59.84 -71.17 -11.40
N CYS A 857 -59.05 -70.38 -10.67
CA CYS A 857 -59.17 -68.92 -10.68
C CYS A 857 -57.92 -68.17 -11.16
N ARG A 858 -56.76 -68.84 -11.32
CA ARG A 858 -55.49 -68.19 -11.72
C ARG A 858 -55.61 -67.39 -13.02
N ASP A 859 -56.13 -68.01 -14.09
CA ASP A 859 -56.24 -67.35 -15.39
C ASP A 859 -57.16 -66.13 -15.34
N ALA A 860 -58.23 -66.19 -14.56
CA ALA A 860 -59.16 -65.08 -14.38
C ALA A 860 -58.54 -63.93 -13.56
N ARG A 861 -57.70 -64.25 -12.55
CA ARG A 861 -56.97 -63.27 -11.74
C ARG A 861 -55.87 -62.52 -12.51
N GLN A 862 -55.20 -63.21 -13.43
CA GLN A 862 -54.09 -62.63 -14.19
C GLN A 862 -54.53 -61.82 -15.42
N LYS A 863 -55.76 -62.02 -15.91
CA LYS A 863 -56.31 -61.25 -17.02
C LYS A 863 -56.69 -59.84 -16.59
N VAL A 864 -56.18 -58.84 -17.33
CA VAL A 864 -56.67 -57.46 -17.25
C VAL A 864 -57.74 -57.27 -18.32
N ILE A 865 -58.86 -56.69 -17.92
CA ILE A 865 -60.04 -56.51 -18.77
C ILE A 865 -60.28 -55.01 -18.93
N ASP A 866 -60.21 -54.54 -20.18
CA ASP A 866 -60.31 -53.11 -20.53
C ASP A 866 -61.75 -52.66 -20.88
N SER A 867 -62.68 -53.61 -21.06
CA SER A 867 -64.09 -53.38 -21.39
C SER A 867 -65.02 -54.11 -20.43
N ILE A 868 -66.14 -53.50 -20.06
CA ILE A 868 -67.17 -54.14 -19.22
C ILE A 868 -67.81 -55.37 -19.89
N ASP A 869 -67.78 -55.43 -21.22
CA ASP A 869 -68.33 -56.56 -21.98
C ASP A 869 -67.48 -57.84 -21.83
N ASP A 870 -66.22 -57.70 -21.39
CA ASP A 870 -65.29 -58.80 -21.14
C ASP A 870 -65.21 -59.16 -19.64
N ALA A 871 -66.11 -58.61 -18.81
CA ALA A 871 -66.16 -58.82 -17.37
C ALA A 871 -66.33 -60.30 -17.01
N GLN A 872 -65.50 -60.79 -16.08
CA GLN A 872 -65.51 -62.19 -15.64
C GLN A 872 -65.88 -62.28 -14.18
N ILE A 873 -66.73 -63.25 -13.84
CA ILE A 873 -67.03 -63.63 -12.46
C ILE A 873 -66.31 -64.94 -12.15
N TYR A 874 -65.47 -64.96 -11.13
CA TYR A 874 -64.81 -66.16 -10.65
C TYR A 874 -64.88 -66.28 -9.13
N GLN A 875 -64.75 -67.51 -8.64
CA GLN A 875 -64.71 -67.82 -7.21
C GLN A 875 -63.26 -67.89 -6.72
N SER A 876 -62.96 -67.31 -5.57
CA SER A 876 -61.68 -67.44 -4.86
C SER A 876 -61.93 -67.95 -3.44
N ASP A 877 -61.39 -69.13 -3.13
CA ASP A 877 -61.40 -69.72 -1.78
C ASP A 877 -60.09 -69.35 -1.09
N ILE A 878 -60.18 -68.41 -0.14
CA ILE A 878 -59.04 -67.94 0.65
C ILE A 878 -59.10 -68.60 2.02
N GLU A 879 -58.07 -69.37 2.31
CA GLU A 879 -57.85 -70.02 3.59
C GLU A 879 -56.86 -69.22 4.42
N ILE A 880 -57.30 -68.74 5.58
CA ILE A 880 -56.49 -68.04 6.58
C ILE A 880 -56.21 -68.99 7.74
N ILE A 881 -54.96 -69.44 7.82
CA ILE A 881 -54.42 -70.26 8.91
C ILE A 881 -53.74 -69.33 9.91
N SER A 882 -54.09 -69.42 11.19
CA SER A 882 -53.40 -68.74 12.28
C SER A 882 -53.06 -69.73 13.40
N ARG A 883 -52.22 -69.34 14.36
CA ARG A 883 -51.89 -70.18 15.53
C ARG A 883 -53.11 -70.72 16.30
N ARG A 884 -54.27 -70.04 16.22
CA ARG A 884 -55.46 -70.35 17.04
C ARG A 884 -56.65 -70.87 16.23
N GLN A 885 -56.71 -70.56 14.93
CA GLN A 885 -57.90 -70.84 14.13
C GLN A 885 -57.53 -70.98 12.65
N LYS A 886 -58.28 -71.85 11.97
CA LYS A 886 -58.32 -71.97 10.52
C LYS A 886 -59.68 -71.44 10.04
N VAL A 887 -59.68 -70.43 9.19
CA VAL A 887 -60.87 -69.82 8.60
C VAL A 887 -60.78 -69.95 7.09
N SER A 888 -61.85 -70.40 6.45
CA SER A 888 -61.95 -70.44 4.99
C SER A 888 -63.06 -69.47 4.57
N GLU A 889 -62.74 -68.57 3.65
CA GLU A 889 -63.65 -67.57 3.11
C GLU A 889 -63.79 -67.80 1.60
N ILE A 890 -65.04 -67.90 1.13
CA ILE A 890 -65.33 -68.02 -0.29
C ILE A 890 -65.77 -66.66 -0.81
N TRP A 891 -65.07 -66.17 -1.82
CA TRP A 891 -65.32 -64.88 -2.46
C TRP A 891 -65.76 -65.08 -3.90
N ALA A 892 -66.83 -64.39 -4.32
CA ALA A 892 -67.15 -64.23 -5.74
C ALA A 892 -66.67 -62.85 -6.20
N ILE A 893 -65.78 -62.83 -7.19
CA ILE A 893 -65.06 -61.65 -7.67
C ILE A 893 -65.48 -61.36 -9.11
N CYS A 894 -65.88 -60.12 -9.40
CA CYS A 894 -66.23 -59.66 -10.75
C CYS A 894 -65.22 -58.61 -11.25
N THR A 895 -64.62 -58.81 -12.43
CA THR A 895 -63.62 -57.93 -13.06
C THR A 895 -64.27 -56.94 -14.04
N GLY A 896 -64.01 -55.62 -13.98
CA GLY A 896 -64.51 -54.63 -14.97
C GLY A 896 -64.40 -53.15 -14.54
N GLY A 897 -63.99 -52.26 -15.47
CA GLY A 897 -63.57 -50.87 -15.20
C GLY A 897 -64.62 -49.75 -15.33
N HIS A 898 -64.48 -48.76 -14.45
CA HIS A 898 -64.78 -47.33 -14.42
C HIS A 898 -66.04 -46.65 -15.04
N ASP A 899 -66.84 -47.27 -15.91
CA ASP A 899 -68.06 -46.65 -16.42
C ASP A 899 -69.29 -47.00 -15.57
N LYS A 900 -70.12 -45.98 -15.29
CA LYS A 900 -71.33 -46.04 -14.44
C LYS A 900 -72.02 -47.42 -14.51
N ILE A 901 -72.11 -48.07 -13.34
CA ILE A 901 -72.92 -49.27 -13.07
C ILE A 901 -74.22 -49.23 -13.91
N LYS A 902 -74.29 -50.04 -14.97
CA LYS A 902 -75.56 -50.27 -15.69
C LYS A 902 -76.54 -50.96 -14.75
N SER A 903 -77.83 -50.68 -14.93
CA SER A 903 -78.96 -51.19 -14.14
C SER A 903 -79.17 -52.72 -14.18
N GLU A 904 -78.23 -53.49 -14.73
CA GLU A 904 -78.29 -54.95 -14.87
C GLU A 904 -77.77 -55.72 -13.64
N PHE A 905 -77.20 -55.03 -12.63
CA PHE A 905 -76.85 -55.64 -11.33
C PHE A 905 -78.06 -56.03 -10.44
N LYS A 906 -79.28 -55.99 -10.97
CA LYS A 906 -80.50 -56.43 -10.27
C LYS A 906 -80.51 -57.95 -10.04
N GLU A 907 -79.94 -58.71 -10.98
CA GLU A 907 -79.85 -60.17 -10.92
C GLU A 907 -78.95 -60.67 -9.77
N LEU A 908 -77.85 -59.97 -9.47
CA LEU A 908 -76.96 -60.30 -8.35
C LEU A 908 -77.62 -60.06 -6.99
N LYS A 909 -78.50 -59.06 -6.90
CA LYS A 909 -79.28 -58.76 -5.69
C LYS A 909 -80.37 -59.80 -5.46
N GLU A 910 -81.00 -60.26 -6.54
CA GLU A 910 -81.97 -61.37 -6.52
C GLU A 910 -81.28 -62.70 -6.18
N PHE A 911 -80.12 -63.00 -6.76
CA PHE A 911 -79.30 -64.19 -6.44
C PHE A 911 -78.86 -64.23 -4.96
N SER A 912 -78.42 -63.09 -4.41
CA SER A 912 -78.07 -62.96 -2.99
C SER A 912 -79.25 -63.27 -2.06
N GLN A 913 -80.44 -62.78 -2.39
CA GLN A 913 -81.65 -63.01 -1.61
C GLN A 913 -82.13 -64.46 -1.72
N GLU A 914 -82.03 -65.07 -2.91
CA GLU A 914 -82.44 -66.45 -3.17
C GLU A 914 -81.53 -67.48 -2.47
N LYS A 915 -80.21 -67.22 -2.44
CA LYS A 915 -79.22 -68.13 -1.84
C LYS A 915 -78.89 -67.83 -0.36
N ARG A 916 -79.56 -66.85 0.26
CA ARG A 916 -79.34 -66.43 1.67
C ARG A 916 -77.89 -66.06 1.99
N ILE A 917 -77.24 -65.35 1.07
CA ILE A 917 -75.83 -64.98 1.14
C ILE A 917 -75.66 -63.67 1.91
N LYS A 918 -74.68 -63.59 2.82
CA LYS A 918 -74.38 -62.39 3.60
C LYS A 918 -73.46 -61.43 2.82
N VAL A 919 -74.06 -60.50 2.08
CA VAL A 919 -73.30 -59.58 1.21
C VAL A 919 -72.62 -58.47 2.04
N ASN A 920 -71.29 -58.53 2.14
CA ASN A 920 -70.46 -57.40 2.58
C ASN A 920 -69.83 -56.73 1.35
N TRP A 921 -70.25 -55.50 1.05
CA TRP A 921 -69.72 -54.72 -0.07
C TRP A 921 -68.37 -54.08 0.30
N LEU A 922 -67.32 -54.39 -0.44
CA LEU A 922 -66.09 -53.59 -0.49
C LEU A 922 -65.92 -53.09 -1.92
N ILE A 923 -65.81 -51.77 -2.08
CA ILE A 923 -65.57 -51.11 -3.37
C ILE A 923 -64.13 -50.63 -3.34
N SER A 924 -63.28 -51.21 -4.18
CA SER A 924 -62.03 -50.58 -4.64
C SER A 924 -62.21 -50.20 -6.09
N ILE A 925 -61.41 -49.26 -6.58
CA ILE A 925 -61.62 -48.48 -7.81
C ILE A 925 -61.83 -49.34 -9.09
N ASP A 926 -61.52 -50.65 -9.08
CA ASP A 926 -61.66 -51.51 -10.26
C ASP A 926 -62.38 -52.88 -10.04
N LEU A 927 -62.94 -53.18 -8.84
CA LEU A 927 -63.50 -54.51 -8.53
C LEU A 927 -64.70 -54.46 -7.56
N ILE A 928 -65.75 -55.26 -7.83
CA ILE A 928 -66.89 -55.50 -6.93
C ILE A 928 -66.77 -56.91 -6.32
N PHE A 929 -66.77 -56.99 -4.99
CA PHE A 929 -66.64 -58.26 -4.25
C PHE A 929 -67.94 -58.67 -3.56
N PHE A 930 -68.26 -59.96 -3.65
CA PHE A 930 -69.32 -60.59 -2.86
C PHE A 930 -68.71 -61.65 -1.95
N MET A 931 -69.00 -61.58 -0.64
CA MET A 931 -68.63 -62.58 0.35
C MET A 931 -69.74 -63.62 0.43
N LEU A 932 -69.43 -64.91 0.25
CA LEU A 932 -70.38 -66.02 0.28
C LEU A 932 -70.50 -66.66 1.66
#